data_AF-A0A5M6BQP1-F1
#
_entry.id   AF-A0A5M6BQP1-F1
#
_cell.length_a   1.000
_cell.length_b   1.000
_cell.length_c   1.000
_cell.angle_alpha   90.00
_cell.angle_beta   90.00
_cell.angle_gamma   90.00
#
_symmetry.space_group_name_H-M   'P 1'
#
loop_
_entity.id
_entity.type
_entity.pdbx_description
1 polymer ?
#
loop_
_entity_poly.entity_id
_entity_poly.type
_entity_poly.pdbx_seq_one_letter_code
_entity_poly.pdbx_strand_id
1 'polypeptide(L)'
;MPSILRTKYLQYKRDNNQLSSWLCRTAVQYGYPLDSFKPSDISLEDEDEQKTAQQLRNAKKKAKAKAKAKGQGHDETTTTSVSGDYLLTIPQYTQITSYLIEKKVAIPVEFMKLLRRCITLREKCLRPFFARSKSDESIAGHQYFIDILREAEGMLLAYRGAKVGGDSATETSKAVEGVANGANRYAHLATQQEDVNDEEEEDLPDIFLPEPPRPVDTSISTTRMRFATVSSIEEGMTTLLVFFEDVHSVRQYIIDLWTDFKNGKTDLMTAAVVTNTAMELLRRSHDDLVSRVIEPTFKGDLGLVSMCLVNLMARCSPVMLQPPLFTTLGPNDDLLKRTYDYLLLPNFQILGGLADLINDEMIPIYKPGHYGEFDTTLDSAKLPFDRRWKQCQILLCESLTEYQLLLMAGDLTKDGLPSSARATDNIYFLDEMAYEMDRFAKTKQCSLLLLVYSQVFLDVVMTSGIAAKRGLATLQKSAGVMVDSLKRRSTVEGPTQPGSWPARSEAIAREVMKEAEVWHSTDPIAIMRKIVNRNGRRMGITADYKSTLMERNPMLCGLLLFRLQLQYQRIGFALAEAWGTILYTAHLVAACGHNAAQFSQFRLPKWKDMDLIIDMHGEADIFGGKVPKTIDDSYISFLQMMGYSSEVLASMRHAYTDTQLPEHLLRRRRQTPVNLESKNGPKGLKDHTQIIPIFTEKYLGNPKVGTKVDINVIEALLTDLGSSRHPTGKSVGPARRKRNHRSPKFSIVQLLSILEQGLMSETTSLRFDYISMHLRCIRLLREVKAHNHDYFLGKLGPGYIEGDHQLSWIVGWILHWATMSGRAAEYIGIKREKLGRQGGMVGSKVLAGATEAIKKFLNETQEGEVEVRKIEVA
;
A
#
# COMPACT_ATOMS: atom_id res chain seq x y z
N MET A 1 7.52 10.30 -12.27
CA MET A 1 7.01 9.07 -11.63
C MET A 1 7.71 8.91 -10.27
N PRO A 2 7.13 8.20 -9.29
CA PRO A 2 7.55 8.34 -7.90
C PRO A 2 8.94 7.79 -7.72
N SER A 3 9.77 8.63 -7.14
CA SER A 3 11.21 8.43 -7.07
C SER A 3 11.59 7.32 -6.08
N ILE A 4 10.63 6.70 -5.40
CA ILE A 4 10.91 6.04 -4.12
C ILE A 4 11.10 4.53 -4.21
N LEU A 5 10.59 3.83 -5.24
CA LEU A 5 10.76 2.38 -5.39
C LEU A 5 11.94 2.05 -6.29
N ARG A 6 12.82 1.14 -5.86
CA ARG A 6 13.94 0.62 -6.67
C ARG A 6 14.06 -0.88 -6.47
N THR A 7 13.76 -1.66 -7.52
CA THR A 7 13.98 -3.11 -7.53
C THR A 7 15.42 -3.43 -7.96
N LYS A 8 15.88 -4.67 -7.73
CA LYS A 8 17.20 -5.14 -8.20
C LYS A 8 17.30 -5.02 -9.71
N TYR A 9 16.25 -5.37 -10.45
CA TYR A 9 16.14 -5.17 -11.91
C TYR A 9 16.33 -3.70 -12.32
N LEU A 10 15.59 -2.78 -11.69
CA LEU A 10 15.68 -1.36 -12.00
C LEU A 10 17.04 -0.76 -11.61
N GLN A 11 17.69 -1.29 -10.58
CA GLN A 11 19.04 -0.90 -10.17
C GLN A 11 20.08 -1.38 -11.18
N TYR A 12 20.04 -2.67 -11.55
CA TYR A 12 20.91 -3.27 -12.55
C TYR A 12 20.84 -2.51 -13.88
N LYS A 13 19.63 -2.27 -14.37
CA LYS A 13 19.39 -1.52 -15.61
C LYS A 13 19.95 -0.09 -15.54
N ARG A 14 19.62 0.64 -14.47
CA ARG A 14 20.09 2.02 -14.27
C ARG A 14 21.61 2.07 -14.29
N ASP A 15 22.26 1.18 -13.54
CA ASP A 15 23.72 1.20 -13.41
C ASP A 15 24.41 0.93 -14.73
N ASN A 16 23.90 -0.04 -15.50
CA ASN A 16 24.42 -0.35 -16.83
C ASN A 16 24.23 0.80 -17.83
N ASN A 17 23.05 1.42 -17.84
CA ASN A 17 22.76 2.57 -18.69
C ASN A 17 23.61 3.78 -18.30
N GLN A 18 23.77 4.04 -17.00
CA GLN A 18 24.55 5.15 -16.48
C GLN A 18 26.06 4.96 -16.75
N LEU A 19 26.56 3.72 -16.60
CA LEU A 19 27.92 3.34 -16.96
C LEU A 19 28.19 3.57 -18.45
N SER A 20 27.36 2.98 -19.31
CA SER A 20 27.46 3.10 -20.77
C SER A 20 27.35 4.55 -21.24
N SER A 21 26.34 5.26 -20.75
CA SER A 21 26.08 6.65 -21.14
C SER A 21 27.20 7.58 -20.73
N TRP A 22 27.74 7.44 -19.51
CA TRP A 22 28.85 8.29 -19.10
C TRP A 22 30.11 8.02 -19.92
N LEU A 23 30.45 6.74 -20.15
CA LEU A 23 31.63 6.33 -20.91
C LEU A 23 31.58 6.88 -22.35
N CYS A 24 30.49 6.63 -23.07
CA CYS A 24 30.34 7.04 -24.46
C CYS A 24 30.18 8.56 -24.62
N ARG A 25 29.40 9.22 -23.75
CA ARG A 25 29.27 10.68 -23.79
C ARG A 25 30.60 11.38 -23.59
N THR A 26 31.43 10.85 -22.69
CA THR A 26 32.79 11.36 -22.48
C THR A 26 33.62 11.14 -23.74
N ALA A 27 33.62 9.94 -24.32
CA ALA A 27 34.37 9.65 -25.54
C ALA A 27 34.00 10.60 -26.70
N VAL A 28 32.71 10.82 -26.94
CA VAL A 28 32.21 11.71 -28.01
C VAL A 28 32.61 13.16 -27.75
N GLN A 29 32.60 13.64 -26.49
CA GLN A 29 33.08 14.99 -26.17
C GLN A 29 34.57 15.19 -26.46
N TYR A 30 35.36 14.12 -26.42
CA TYR A 30 36.78 14.11 -26.75
C TYR A 30 37.08 13.76 -28.21
N GLY A 31 36.04 13.65 -29.05
CA GLY A 31 36.16 13.48 -30.51
C GLY A 31 36.03 12.04 -31.01
N TYR A 32 35.51 11.11 -30.19
CA TYR A 32 35.21 9.75 -30.66
C TYR A 32 34.05 9.79 -31.68
N PRO A 33 34.14 9.12 -32.84
CA PRO A 33 33.13 9.21 -33.89
C PRO A 33 31.76 8.70 -33.46
N LEU A 34 30.71 9.51 -33.58
CA LEU A 34 29.34 9.12 -33.23
C LEU A 34 28.80 8.01 -34.15
N ASP A 35 29.22 7.99 -35.42
CA ASP A 35 28.82 7.00 -36.42
C ASP A 35 29.31 5.58 -36.11
N SER A 36 30.20 5.44 -35.13
CA SER A 36 30.64 4.14 -34.63
C SER A 36 29.60 3.44 -33.73
N PHE A 37 28.54 4.15 -33.33
CA PHE A 37 27.44 3.62 -32.54
C PHE A 37 26.21 3.38 -33.39
N LYS A 38 25.50 2.27 -33.14
CA LYS A 38 24.22 2.00 -33.79
C LYS A 38 23.12 2.84 -33.12
N PRO A 39 22.25 3.54 -33.87
CA PRO A 39 21.05 4.14 -33.30
C PRO A 39 20.16 3.07 -32.64
N SER A 40 19.53 3.41 -31.52
CA SER A 40 18.54 2.53 -30.88
C SER A 40 17.14 2.83 -31.43
N ASP A 41 16.41 1.77 -31.80
CA ASP A 41 15.00 1.87 -32.21
C ASP A 41 14.05 2.00 -31.00
N ILE A 42 14.56 1.78 -29.78
CA ILE A 42 13.80 1.85 -28.53
C ILE A 42 14.33 3.02 -27.70
N SER A 43 13.42 3.86 -27.21
CA SER A 43 13.78 4.97 -26.32
C SER A 43 14.49 4.47 -25.05
N LEU A 44 15.70 4.95 -24.81
CA LEU A 44 16.52 4.66 -23.61
C LEU A 44 16.21 5.61 -22.45
N GLU A 45 15.09 6.34 -22.51
CA GLU A 45 14.64 7.15 -21.39
C GLU A 45 14.37 6.27 -20.16
N ASP A 46 15.05 6.58 -19.06
CA ASP A 46 14.60 6.17 -17.74
C ASP A 46 13.25 6.86 -17.50
N GLU A 47 12.17 6.08 -17.44
CA GLU A 47 10.81 6.59 -17.22
C GLU A 47 10.63 7.36 -15.89
N ASP A 48 11.66 7.38 -15.03
CA ASP A 48 11.74 8.23 -13.84
C ASP A 48 11.55 9.73 -14.19
N GLU A 49 11.81 10.14 -15.45
CA GLU A 49 11.64 11.52 -15.96
C GLU A 49 10.32 11.82 -16.72
N GLN A 50 9.27 10.99 -16.63
CA GLN A 50 7.97 11.40 -17.21
C GLN A 50 7.40 12.63 -16.48
N LYS A 51 7.41 13.78 -17.18
CA LYS A 51 6.92 15.08 -16.71
C LYS A 51 5.40 15.04 -16.53
N THR A 52 4.90 15.43 -15.37
CA THR A 52 3.44 15.57 -15.13
C THR A 52 2.82 16.58 -16.10
N ALA A 53 1.51 16.49 -16.38
CA ALA A 53 0.80 17.44 -17.24
C ALA A 53 1.03 18.92 -16.84
N GLN A 54 1.12 19.17 -15.52
CA GLN A 54 1.50 20.47 -14.93
C GLN A 54 2.93 20.89 -15.32
N GLN A 55 3.89 19.97 -15.30
CA GLN A 55 5.30 20.21 -15.66
C GLN A 55 5.47 20.39 -17.17
N LEU A 56 4.73 19.67 -18.01
CA LEU A 56 4.68 19.88 -19.46
C LEU A 56 4.09 21.27 -19.78
N ARG A 57 3.06 21.69 -19.04
CA ARG A 57 2.45 23.02 -19.17
C ARG A 57 3.38 24.13 -18.68
N ASN A 58 4.12 23.90 -17.60
CA ASN A 58 5.15 24.82 -17.08
C ASN A 58 6.40 24.88 -17.97
N ALA A 59 6.80 23.77 -18.57
CA ALA A 59 7.87 23.69 -19.55
C ALA A 59 7.46 24.41 -20.85
N LYS A 60 6.22 24.24 -21.32
CA LYS A 60 5.65 25.02 -22.43
C LYS A 60 5.56 26.51 -22.09
N LYS A 61 5.19 26.90 -20.86
CA LYS A 61 5.22 28.30 -20.40
C LYS A 61 6.64 28.87 -20.33
N LYS A 62 7.61 28.12 -19.79
CA LYS A 62 9.03 28.50 -19.76
C LYS A 62 9.62 28.60 -21.17
N ALA A 63 9.25 27.70 -22.08
CA ALA A 63 9.66 27.76 -23.48
C ALA A 63 9.06 28.98 -24.21
N LYS A 64 7.78 29.31 -23.97
CA LYS A 64 7.16 30.56 -24.45
C LYS A 64 7.81 31.82 -23.84
N ALA A 65 8.23 31.77 -22.57
CA ALA A 65 8.94 32.87 -21.93
C ALA A 65 10.38 33.04 -22.48
N LYS A 66 11.09 31.93 -22.73
CA LYS A 66 12.42 31.95 -23.38
C LYS A 66 12.34 32.42 -24.84
N ALA A 67 11.28 32.07 -25.56
CA ALA A 67 11.02 32.57 -26.91
C ALA A 67 10.72 34.08 -26.93
N LYS A 68 10.11 34.64 -25.87
CA LYS A 68 9.96 36.09 -25.69
C LYS A 68 11.23 36.81 -25.25
N ALA A 69 12.17 36.12 -24.60
CA ALA A 69 13.43 36.70 -24.12
C ALA A 69 14.57 36.69 -25.16
N LYS A 70 14.46 35.92 -26.26
CA LYS A 70 15.44 35.88 -27.36
C LYS A 70 15.45 37.13 -28.27
N GLY A 71 14.73 38.19 -27.90
CA GLY A 71 14.67 39.45 -28.64
C GLY A 71 15.80 40.44 -28.35
N GLN A 72 16.77 40.12 -27.49
CA GLN A 72 17.93 40.99 -27.23
C GLN A 72 19.21 40.14 -27.23
N GLY A 73 20.09 40.47 -28.17
CA GLY A 73 21.28 39.71 -28.51
C GLY A 73 22.35 39.76 -27.43
N HIS A 74 22.93 38.59 -27.17
CA HIS A 74 24.29 38.45 -26.70
C HIS A 74 24.90 37.25 -27.43
N ASP A 75 26.07 37.45 -28.02
CA ASP A 75 26.82 36.43 -28.76
C ASP A 75 27.26 35.31 -27.79
N GLU A 76 26.55 34.18 -27.82
CA GLU A 76 27.02 32.93 -27.26
C GLU A 76 27.36 31.99 -28.42
N THR A 77 28.63 31.57 -28.47
CA THR A 77 29.14 30.47 -29.30
C THR A 77 28.09 29.37 -29.45
N THR A 78 27.59 29.17 -30.67
CA THR A 78 26.55 28.20 -31.00
C THR A 78 27.06 26.78 -30.79
N THR A 79 26.86 26.23 -29.59
CA THR A 79 27.06 24.81 -29.32
C THR A 79 25.93 23.99 -29.95
N THR A 80 26.26 23.10 -30.86
CA THR A 80 25.30 22.15 -31.45
C THR A 80 24.97 21.06 -30.41
N SER A 81 23.76 21.09 -29.88
CA SER A 81 23.24 20.04 -28.99
C SER A 81 22.75 18.87 -29.84
N VAL A 82 23.50 17.78 -29.86
CA VAL A 82 23.10 16.53 -30.53
C VAL A 82 22.38 15.65 -29.50
N SER A 83 21.24 15.07 -29.89
CA SER A 83 20.41 14.21 -29.04
C SER A 83 20.05 12.93 -29.78
N GLY A 84 20.06 11.80 -29.07
CA GLY A 84 19.74 10.49 -29.63
C GLY A 84 20.07 9.36 -28.66
N ASP A 85 19.48 8.21 -28.91
CA ASP A 85 19.71 6.98 -28.15
C ASP A 85 20.53 6.02 -29.03
N TYR A 86 21.60 5.45 -28.45
CA TYR A 86 22.60 4.69 -29.18
C TYR A 86 22.95 3.38 -28.45
N LEU A 87 23.46 2.40 -29.19
CA LEU A 87 23.84 1.09 -28.68
C LEU A 87 25.35 0.88 -28.74
N LEU A 88 25.87 0.30 -27.66
CA LEU A 88 27.27 -0.01 -27.42
C LEU A 88 27.50 -1.53 -27.46
N THR A 89 28.44 -2.00 -28.27
CA THR A 89 28.84 -3.42 -28.28
C THR A 89 29.81 -3.72 -27.13
N ILE A 90 29.86 -4.98 -26.68
CA ILE A 90 30.71 -5.40 -25.55
C ILE A 90 32.20 -5.02 -25.77
N PRO A 91 32.84 -5.30 -26.92
CA PRO A 91 34.25 -4.93 -27.12
C PRO A 91 34.51 -3.41 -27.09
N GLN A 92 33.50 -2.58 -27.35
CA GLN A 92 33.68 -1.13 -27.35
C GLN A 92 33.94 -0.56 -25.94
N TYR A 93 33.64 -1.29 -24.87
CA TYR A 93 33.97 -0.85 -23.51
C TYR A 93 35.48 -0.67 -23.30
N THR A 94 36.30 -1.65 -23.71
CA THR A 94 37.77 -1.55 -23.63
C THR A 94 38.33 -0.59 -24.68
N GLN A 95 37.78 -0.57 -25.91
CA GLN A 95 38.20 0.37 -26.95
C GLN A 95 38.03 1.84 -26.53
N ILE A 96 36.87 2.18 -25.98
CA ILE A 96 36.60 3.54 -25.49
C ILE A 96 37.46 3.85 -24.26
N THR A 97 37.65 2.87 -23.38
CA THR A 97 38.53 3.04 -22.21
C THR A 97 39.95 3.39 -22.61
N SER A 98 40.54 2.65 -23.55
CA SER A 98 41.86 2.94 -24.12
C SER A 98 41.91 4.33 -24.76
N TYR A 99 40.90 4.71 -25.54
CA TYR A 99 40.81 6.05 -26.14
C TYR A 99 40.79 7.18 -25.09
N LEU A 100 40.03 7.01 -24.00
CA LEU A 100 39.98 8.01 -22.92
C LEU A 100 41.32 8.12 -22.18
N ILE A 101 42.06 7.01 -22.04
CA ILE A 101 43.41 7.00 -21.46
C ILE A 101 44.38 7.75 -22.38
N GLU A 102 44.35 7.49 -23.69
CA GLU A 102 45.17 8.19 -24.69
C GLU A 102 44.91 9.71 -24.69
N LYS A 103 43.64 10.11 -24.57
CA LYS A 103 43.22 11.51 -24.44
C LYS A 103 43.43 12.12 -23.05
N LYS A 104 44.05 11.36 -22.13
CA LYS A 104 44.39 11.76 -20.75
C LYS A 104 43.21 12.32 -19.95
N VAL A 105 42.01 11.79 -20.19
CA VAL A 105 40.77 12.23 -19.51
C VAL A 105 40.85 11.95 -18.01
N ALA A 106 40.24 12.82 -17.20
CA ALA A 106 40.12 12.60 -15.75
C ALA A 106 38.88 11.74 -15.45
N ILE A 107 39.07 10.61 -14.78
CA ILE A 107 37.99 9.66 -14.48
C ILE A 107 37.55 9.83 -13.01
N PRO A 108 36.26 10.11 -12.72
CA PRO A 108 35.74 10.28 -11.36
C PRO A 108 35.80 9.00 -10.51
N VAL A 109 35.97 9.11 -9.19
CA VAL A 109 35.96 7.93 -8.29
C VAL A 109 34.61 7.24 -8.30
N GLU A 110 33.53 8.01 -8.42
CA GLU A 110 32.15 7.55 -8.53
C GLU A 110 31.96 6.64 -9.74
N PHE A 111 32.66 6.91 -10.85
CA PHE A 111 32.63 6.04 -12.04
C PHE A 111 33.23 4.66 -11.75
N MET A 112 34.33 4.58 -11.01
CA MET A 112 34.93 3.29 -10.64
C MET A 112 34.05 2.52 -9.67
N LYS A 113 33.42 3.22 -8.72
CA LYS A 113 32.44 2.60 -7.82
C LYS A 113 31.27 2.01 -8.60
N LEU A 114 30.76 2.73 -9.60
CA LEU A 114 29.69 2.24 -10.47
C LEU A 114 30.13 1.04 -11.31
N LEU A 115 31.31 1.11 -11.93
CA LEU A 115 31.87 0.01 -12.72
C LEU A 115 32.05 -1.27 -11.88
N ARG A 116 32.64 -1.15 -10.69
CA ARG A 116 32.76 -2.26 -9.73
C ARG A 116 31.39 -2.84 -9.37
N ARG A 117 30.40 -1.99 -9.06
CA ARG A 117 29.05 -2.45 -8.74
C ARG A 117 28.42 -3.21 -9.91
N CYS A 118 28.56 -2.73 -11.14
CA CYS A 118 28.11 -3.43 -12.35
C CYS A 118 28.76 -4.81 -12.52
N ILE A 119 30.04 -4.96 -12.18
CA ILE A 119 30.77 -6.24 -12.20
C ILE A 119 30.24 -7.15 -11.08
N THR A 120 30.22 -6.67 -9.84
CA THR A 120 29.77 -7.45 -8.68
C THR A 120 28.34 -7.94 -8.79
N LEU A 121 27.41 -7.12 -9.32
CA LEU A 121 26.02 -7.54 -9.51
C LEU A 121 25.90 -8.68 -10.54
N ARG A 122 26.62 -8.60 -11.66
CA ARG A 122 26.67 -9.69 -12.66
C ARG A 122 27.26 -10.95 -12.07
N GLU A 123 28.38 -10.83 -11.38
CA GLU A 123 29.02 -11.95 -10.70
C GLU A 123 28.08 -12.57 -9.68
N LYS A 124 27.45 -11.79 -8.80
CA LYS A 124 26.54 -12.33 -7.77
C LYS A 124 25.37 -13.09 -8.40
N CYS A 125 24.79 -12.56 -9.48
CA CYS A 125 23.68 -13.18 -10.19
C CYS A 125 24.08 -14.50 -10.85
N LEU A 126 25.29 -14.57 -11.42
CA LEU A 126 25.73 -15.72 -12.20
C LEU A 126 26.62 -16.72 -11.42
N ARG A 127 27.18 -16.31 -10.27
CA ARG A 127 28.07 -17.11 -9.39
C ARG A 127 27.47 -18.44 -8.97
N PRO A 128 26.17 -18.55 -8.59
CA PRO A 128 25.56 -19.85 -8.30
C PRO A 128 25.67 -20.84 -9.48
N PHE A 129 25.72 -20.32 -10.71
CA PHE A 129 25.76 -21.11 -11.94
C PHE A 129 27.20 -21.35 -12.45
N PHE A 130 28.18 -20.53 -12.06
CA PHE A 130 29.58 -20.60 -12.52
C PHE A 130 30.53 -21.51 -11.73
N ALA A 131 30.24 -21.86 -10.48
CA ALA A 131 31.28 -22.29 -9.54
C ALA A 131 31.96 -23.68 -9.75
N ARG A 132 31.74 -24.45 -10.84
CA ARG A 132 32.24 -25.85 -10.91
C ARG A 132 32.75 -26.41 -12.26
N SER A 133 32.97 -25.65 -13.32
CA SER A 133 33.59 -26.17 -14.57
C SER A 133 34.28 -25.07 -15.37
N LYS A 134 35.46 -25.34 -15.93
CA LYS A 134 36.22 -24.41 -16.79
C LYS A 134 35.85 -24.51 -18.29
N SER A 135 34.93 -25.40 -18.68
CA SER A 135 34.76 -25.79 -20.10
C SER A 135 33.33 -25.74 -20.65
N ASP A 136 32.41 -25.00 -20.02
CA ASP A 136 31.02 -24.94 -20.48
C ASP A 136 30.84 -23.81 -21.52
N GLU A 137 30.63 -24.17 -22.79
CA GLU A 137 30.40 -23.22 -23.90
C GLU A 137 29.20 -22.29 -23.64
N SER A 138 28.18 -22.78 -22.92
CA SER A 138 26.97 -22.02 -22.54
C SER A 138 27.26 -20.83 -21.61
N ILE A 139 28.42 -20.83 -20.93
CA ILE A 139 28.82 -19.82 -19.95
C ILE A 139 29.80 -18.80 -20.56
N ALA A 140 30.45 -19.13 -21.68
CA ALA A 140 31.51 -18.35 -22.27
C ALA A 140 31.10 -16.91 -22.61
N GLY A 141 29.88 -16.70 -23.12
CA GLY A 141 29.37 -15.36 -23.47
C GLY A 141 29.12 -14.47 -22.24
N HIS A 142 28.60 -15.03 -21.15
CA HIS A 142 28.40 -14.29 -19.90
C HIS A 142 29.73 -13.93 -19.24
N GLN A 143 30.66 -14.89 -19.20
CA GLN A 143 32.00 -14.67 -18.66
C GLN A 143 32.77 -13.63 -19.47
N TYR A 144 32.65 -13.67 -20.81
CA TYR A 144 33.27 -12.70 -21.71
C TYR A 144 32.89 -11.25 -21.37
N PHE A 145 31.61 -10.96 -21.11
CA PHE A 145 31.22 -9.59 -20.77
C PHE A 145 31.81 -9.15 -19.40
N ILE A 146 31.79 -10.03 -18.40
CA ILE A 146 32.39 -9.74 -17.09
C ILE A 146 33.90 -9.47 -17.24
N ASP A 147 34.60 -10.28 -18.03
CA ASP A 147 36.04 -10.14 -18.25
C ASP A 147 36.37 -8.82 -18.97
N ILE A 148 35.57 -8.41 -19.95
CA ILE A 148 35.74 -7.13 -20.64
C ILE A 148 35.55 -5.94 -19.69
N LEU A 149 34.58 -6.00 -18.77
CA LEU A 149 34.39 -4.95 -17.77
C LEU A 149 35.55 -4.92 -16.76
N ARG A 150 36.06 -6.08 -16.35
CA ARG A 150 37.25 -6.19 -15.47
C ARG A 150 38.51 -5.69 -16.16
N GLU A 151 38.68 -5.97 -17.44
CA GLU A 151 39.80 -5.46 -18.25
C GLU A 151 39.75 -3.92 -18.31
N ALA A 152 38.57 -3.35 -18.62
CA ALA A 152 38.37 -1.91 -18.59
C ALA A 152 38.64 -1.30 -17.19
N GLU A 153 38.21 -1.97 -16.12
CA GLU A 153 38.52 -1.55 -14.75
C GLU A 153 40.04 -1.53 -14.48
N GLY A 154 40.74 -2.60 -14.87
CA GLY A 154 42.19 -2.74 -14.71
C GLY A 154 42.96 -1.65 -15.44
N MET A 155 42.59 -1.35 -16.70
CA MET A 155 43.17 -0.25 -17.49
C MET A 155 43.00 1.11 -16.77
N LEU A 156 41.81 1.39 -16.25
CA LEU A 156 41.50 2.65 -15.56
C LEU A 156 42.21 2.77 -14.20
N LEU A 157 42.36 1.66 -13.47
CA LEU A 157 43.10 1.63 -12.20
C LEU A 157 44.59 1.92 -12.42
N ALA A 158 45.22 1.25 -13.40
CA ALA A 158 46.63 1.47 -13.74
C ALA A 158 46.90 2.93 -14.15
N TYR A 159 46.02 3.50 -14.97
CA TYR A 159 46.12 4.90 -15.40
C TYR A 159 45.99 5.90 -14.25
N ARG A 160 45.11 5.65 -13.26
CA ARG A 160 45.06 6.49 -12.04
C ARG A 160 46.29 6.34 -11.17
N GLY A 161 46.78 5.12 -10.98
CA GLY A 161 47.98 4.85 -10.19
C GLY A 161 49.21 5.57 -10.75
N ALA A 162 49.37 5.58 -12.07
CA ALA A 162 50.44 6.31 -12.75
C ALA A 162 50.35 7.84 -12.59
N LYS A 163 49.15 8.42 -12.52
CA LYS A 163 48.95 9.86 -12.26
C LYS A 163 49.27 10.25 -10.81
N VAL A 164 49.04 9.37 -9.82
CA VAL A 164 49.32 9.66 -8.40
C VAL A 164 50.81 9.53 -8.08
N GLY A 165 51.56 8.69 -8.81
CA GLY A 165 53.01 8.54 -8.66
C GLY A 165 53.87 9.59 -9.36
N GLY A 166 53.27 10.44 -10.22
CA GLY A 166 54.00 11.36 -11.11
C GLY A 166 54.39 12.72 -10.53
N ASP A 167 53.80 13.15 -9.41
CA ASP A 167 53.96 14.51 -8.87
C ASP A 167 54.78 14.59 -7.56
N SER A 168 55.57 13.56 -7.22
CA SER A 168 56.37 13.50 -5.98
C SER A 168 57.89 13.45 -6.21
N ALA A 169 58.41 14.00 -7.31
CA ALA A 169 59.85 14.06 -7.52
C ALA A 169 60.28 15.40 -8.11
N THR A 170 60.20 16.47 -7.31
CA THR A 170 61.16 17.58 -7.27
C THR A 170 60.66 18.63 -6.28
N GLU A 171 61.21 18.66 -5.06
CA GLU A 171 61.68 19.91 -4.45
C GLU A 171 62.52 19.63 -3.21
N THR A 172 63.69 20.25 -3.22
CA THR A 172 64.76 20.18 -2.25
C THR A 172 64.42 20.94 -0.97
N SER A 173 64.64 20.28 0.18
CA SER A 173 65.01 20.82 1.49
C SER A 173 64.77 22.32 1.78
N LYS A 174 63.82 22.60 2.68
CA LYS A 174 64.01 23.51 3.82
C LYS A 174 63.05 23.12 4.96
N ALA A 175 63.64 22.76 6.09
CA ALA A 175 62.93 22.49 7.34
C ALA A 175 62.38 23.81 7.92
N VAL A 176 61.07 23.83 8.21
CA VAL A 176 60.48 24.64 9.28
C VAL A 176 59.41 23.78 9.94
N GLU A 177 59.62 23.46 11.22
CA GLU A 177 58.67 22.77 12.08
C GLU A 177 57.41 23.61 12.29
N GLY A 178 56.24 22.98 12.18
CA GLY A 178 54.97 23.64 12.49
C GLY A 178 53.72 22.84 12.14
N VAL A 179 53.29 22.01 13.09
CA VAL A 179 51.93 21.44 13.25
C VAL A 179 51.54 20.28 12.32
N ALA A 180 51.57 19.09 12.91
CA ALA A 180 50.98 17.87 12.41
C ALA A 180 49.45 17.98 12.24
N ASN A 181 48.95 17.88 11.01
CA ASN A 181 47.75 17.10 10.66
C ASN A 181 47.60 17.02 9.14
N GLY A 182 48.19 15.99 8.54
CA GLY A 182 48.12 15.72 7.11
C GLY A 182 48.29 14.25 6.82
N ALA A 183 47.63 13.39 7.60
CA ALA A 183 47.62 11.96 7.34
C ALA A 183 46.81 11.67 6.06
N ASN A 184 47.49 11.08 5.08
CA ASN A 184 47.02 10.49 3.83
C ASN A 184 45.52 10.16 3.76
N ARG A 185 44.74 11.05 3.14
CA ARG A 185 43.33 10.83 2.75
C ARG A 185 43.14 9.75 1.66
N TYR A 186 44.23 9.19 1.13
CA TYR A 186 44.23 8.16 0.09
C TYR A 186 44.62 6.76 0.60
N ALA A 187 45.07 6.65 1.86
CA ALA A 187 45.41 5.35 2.45
C ALA A 187 44.16 4.47 2.71
N HIS A 188 42.97 5.08 2.82
CA HIS A 188 41.70 4.36 3.03
C HIS A 188 41.11 3.71 1.75
N LEU A 189 41.69 3.92 0.57
CA LEU A 189 41.23 3.31 -0.69
C LEU A 189 41.97 2.02 -1.05
N ALA A 190 43.11 1.75 -0.41
CA ALA A 190 43.89 0.53 -0.62
C ALA A 190 43.49 -0.63 0.33
N THR A 191 42.73 -0.34 1.39
CA THR A 191 42.33 -1.32 2.42
C THR A 191 40.89 -1.83 2.31
N GLN A 192 40.12 -1.47 1.30
CA GLN A 192 38.80 -2.09 1.02
C GLN A 192 38.92 -3.34 0.14
N GLN A 193 39.96 -4.16 0.36
CA GLN A 193 40.09 -5.49 -0.22
C GLN A 193 39.63 -6.59 0.74
N GLU A 194 39.29 -6.23 1.99
CA GLU A 194 38.73 -7.13 2.99
C GLU A 194 37.51 -6.40 3.62
N ASP A 195 36.44 -7.15 3.85
CA ASP A 195 35.14 -6.73 4.43
C ASP A 195 34.17 -5.95 3.51
N VAL A 196 33.76 -6.56 2.40
CA VAL A 196 32.32 -6.50 2.07
C VAL A 196 31.69 -7.60 2.91
N ASN A 197 31.08 -7.23 4.04
CA ASN A 197 30.23 -8.15 4.78
C ASN A 197 29.24 -8.78 3.79
N ASP A 198 29.19 -10.11 3.72
CA ASP A 198 28.24 -10.89 2.93
C ASP A 198 26.79 -10.79 3.48
N GLU A 199 26.52 -9.86 4.39
CA GLU A 199 25.17 -9.55 4.83
C GLU A 199 24.43 -8.84 3.69
N GLU A 200 23.18 -9.24 3.48
CA GLU A 200 22.30 -8.77 2.42
C GLU A 200 22.06 -7.26 2.52
N GLU A 201 22.99 -6.44 2.02
CA GLU A 201 22.74 -5.00 1.83
C GLU A 201 21.74 -4.85 0.67
N GLU A 202 20.44 -4.95 1.01
CA GLU A 202 19.32 -4.60 0.11
C GLU A 202 19.39 -3.13 -0.34
N ASP A 203 20.14 -2.28 0.39
CA ASP A 203 20.26 -0.84 0.15
C ASP A 203 21.62 -0.46 -0.48
N LEU A 204 21.72 -0.57 -1.81
CA LEU A 204 22.81 0.08 -2.55
C LEU A 204 22.41 1.52 -2.89
N PRO A 205 23.02 2.56 -2.29
CA PRO A 205 22.65 3.93 -2.58
C PRO A 205 22.92 4.30 -4.04
N ASP A 206 22.11 5.21 -4.59
CA ASP A 206 22.31 5.73 -5.93
C ASP A 206 23.71 6.36 -6.06
N ILE A 207 24.52 5.86 -7.00
CA ILE A 207 25.81 6.46 -7.34
C ILE A 207 25.54 7.55 -8.37
N PHE A 208 25.79 8.81 -8.01
CA PHE A 208 25.64 9.94 -8.92
C PHE A 208 26.98 10.26 -9.56
N LEU A 209 27.05 10.14 -10.89
CA LEU A 209 28.24 10.51 -11.64
C LEU A 209 28.23 12.03 -11.90
N PRO A 210 29.39 12.71 -11.81
CA PRO A 210 29.51 14.08 -12.28
C PRO A 210 29.32 14.13 -13.80
N GLU A 211 28.96 15.30 -14.32
CA GLU A 211 28.90 15.49 -15.77
C GLU A 211 30.25 15.17 -16.43
N PRO A 212 30.24 14.55 -17.63
CA PRO A 212 31.45 14.29 -18.39
C PRO A 212 32.30 15.57 -18.52
N PRO A 213 33.63 15.50 -18.28
CA PRO A 213 34.51 16.65 -18.41
C PRO A 213 34.51 17.14 -19.86
N ARG A 214 34.24 18.44 -20.04
CA ARG A 214 34.15 19.06 -21.37
C ARG A 214 35.47 19.77 -21.73
N PRO A 215 36.15 19.40 -22.83
CA PRO A 215 37.28 20.17 -23.35
C PRO A 215 36.83 21.57 -23.79
N VAL A 216 37.72 22.55 -23.64
CA VAL A 216 37.44 23.99 -23.90
C VAL A 216 37.04 24.24 -25.36
N ASP A 217 37.52 23.40 -26.29
CA ASP A 217 37.30 23.55 -27.74
C ASP A 217 36.12 22.72 -28.30
N THR A 218 35.37 22.00 -27.45
CA THR A 218 34.32 21.09 -27.94
C THR A 218 33.01 21.83 -28.22
N SER A 219 32.64 21.96 -29.49
CA SER A 219 31.38 22.60 -29.95
C SER A 219 30.12 21.76 -29.73
N ILE A 220 30.26 20.45 -29.48
CA ILE A 220 29.14 19.49 -29.35
C ILE A 220 28.74 19.32 -27.87
N SER A 221 27.44 19.42 -27.58
CA SER A 221 26.88 19.03 -26.28
C SER A 221 26.25 17.64 -26.35
N THR A 222 26.79 16.70 -25.57
CA THR A 222 26.31 15.29 -25.49
C THR A 222 25.28 15.08 -24.39
N THR A 223 24.77 16.15 -23.78
CA THR A 223 23.91 16.10 -22.57
C THR A 223 22.62 15.32 -22.78
N ARG A 224 22.12 15.27 -24.02
CA ARG A 224 20.88 14.59 -24.41
C ARG A 224 21.13 13.28 -25.17
N MET A 225 22.35 12.75 -25.12
CA MET A 225 22.66 11.43 -25.67
C MET A 225 22.53 10.38 -24.58
N ARG A 226 22.00 9.20 -24.93
CA ARG A 226 21.96 8.04 -24.04
C ARG A 226 22.53 6.84 -24.76
N PHE A 227 23.20 5.99 -23.99
CA PHE A 227 23.83 4.77 -24.48
C PHE A 227 23.44 3.59 -23.60
N ALA A 228 23.20 2.45 -24.24
CA ALA A 228 22.98 1.16 -23.58
C ALA A 228 23.75 0.06 -24.31
N THR A 229 24.03 -1.05 -23.63
CA THR A 229 24.64 -2.21 -24.27
C THR A 229 23.68 -2.81 -25.30
N VAL A 230 24.20 -3.29 -26.43
CA VAL A 230 23.43 -4.06 -27.41
C VAL A 230 22.79 -5.27 -26.73
N SER A 231 21.48 -5.47 -26.93
CA SER A 231 20.77 -6.62 -26.39
C SER A 231 21.26 -7.91 -27.06
N SER A 232 21.85 -8.81 -26.28
CA SER A 232 22.19 -10.18 -26.69
C SER A 232 21.36 -11.18 -25.88
N ILE A 233 21.36 -12.45 -26.29
CA ILE A 233 20.67 -13.52 -25.55
C ILE A 233 21.26 -13.63 -24.13
N GLU A 234 22.58 -13.48 -23.99
CA GLU A 234 23.31 -13.54 -22.73
C GLU A 234 22.97 -12.36 -21.80
N GLU A 235 22.94 -11.13 -22.32
CA GLU A 235 22.52 -9.97 -21.52
C GLU A 235 21.03 -10.06 -21.15
N GLY A 236 20.19 -10.57 -22.06
CA GLY A 236 18.79 -10.84 -21.82
C GLY A 236 18.57 -11.86 -20.70
N MET A 237 19.29 -12.98 -20.72
CA MET A 237 19.26 -14.00 -19.66
C MET A 237 19.73 -13.45 -18.31
N THR A 238 20.82 -12.66 -18.30
CA THR A 238 21.31 -12.03 -17.05
C THR A 238 20.25 -11.09 -16.48
N THR A 239 19.63 -10.28 -17.34
CA THR A 239 18.57 -9.34 -16.95
C THR A 239 17.33 -10.07 -16.41
N LEU A 240 16.95 -11.19 -17.02
CA LEU A 240 15.87 -12.06 -16.54
C LEU A 240 16.18 -12.66 -15.17
N LEU A 241 17.40 -13.17 -14.96
CA LEU A 241 17.80 -13.73 -13.66
C LEU A 241 17.75 -12.68 -12.54
N VAL A 242 18.15 -11.43 -12.81
CA VAL A 242 18.03 -10.33 -11.84
C VAL A 242 16.55 -10.02 -11.53
N PHE A 243 15.65 -10.13 -12.51
CA PHE A 243 14.21 -10.03 -12.24
C PHE A 243 13.70 -11.19 -11.39
N PHE A 244 14.16 -12.42 -11.63
CA PHE A 244 13.80 -13.57 -10.78
C PHE A 244 14.29 -13.39 -9.33
N GLU A 245 15.44 -12.74 -9.11
CA GLU A 245 15.88 -12.37 -7.75
C GLU A 245 14.89 -11.43 -7.05
N ASP A 246 14.32 -10.44 -7.75
CA ASP A 246 13.23 -9.62 -7.21
C ASP A 246 11.99 -10.48 -6.88
N VAL A 247 11.61 -11.37 -7.78
CA VAL A 247 10.47 -12.29 -7.59
C VAL A 247 10.67 -13.19 -6.37
N HIS A 248 11.85 -13.80 -6.21
CA HIS A 248 12.14 -14.66 -5.05
C HIS A 248 12.16 -13.88 -3.74
N SER A 249 12.68 -12.65 -3.74
CA SER A 249 12.66 -11.78 -2.55
C SER A 249 11.22 -11.48 -2.12
N VAL A 250 10.35 -11.13 -3.08
CA VAL A 250 8.93 -10.88 -2.83
C VAL A 250 8.21 -12.15 -2.36
N ARG A 251 8.47 -13.30 -3.02
CA ARG A 251 7.87 -14.59 -2.63
C ARG A 251 8.27 -15.00 -1.22
N GLN A 252 9.54 -14.84 -0.85
CA GLN A 252 10.02 -15.18 0.49
C GLN A 252 9.30 -14.33 1.55
N TYR A 253 9.22 -13.02 1.33
CA TYR A 253 8.47 -12.13 2.22
C TYR A 253 6.99 -12.54 2.35
N ILE A 254 6.33 -12.93 1.25
CA ILE A 254 4.95 -13.43 1.28
C ILE A 254 4.87 -14.75 2.08
N ILE A 255 5.80 -15.68 1.89
CA ILE A 255 5.84 -16.94 2.65
C ILE A 255 5.95 -16.65 4.16
N ASP A 256 6.80 -15.70 4.54
CA ASP A 256 6.96 -15.29 5.94
C ASP A 256 5.69 -14.65 6.49
N LEU A 257 5.06 -13.74 5.73
CA LEU A 257 3.78 -13.10 6.05
C LEU A 257 2.66 -14.13 6.28
N TRP A 258 2.53 -15.15 5.40
CA TRP A 258 1.52 -16.18 5.54
C TRP A 258 1.86 -17.23 6.62
N THR A 259 3.14 -17.39 6.95
CA THR A 259 3.58 -18.12 8.15
C THR A 259 3.13 -17.38 9.41
N ASP A 260 3.24 -16.06 9.44
CA ASP A 260 2.76 -15.25 10.55
C ASP A 260 1.23 -15.24 10.66
N PHE A 261 0.50 -15.23 9.53
CA PHE A 261 -0.95 -15.49 9.52
C PHE A 261 -1.29 -16.88 10.08
N LYS A 262 -0.58 -17.93 9.63
CA LYS A 262 -0.75 -19.29 10.14
C LYS A 262 -0.59 -19.35 11.66
N ASN A 263 0.41 -18.63 12.18
CA ASN A 263 0.71 -18.54 13.61
C ASN A 263 -0.17 -17.53 14.38
N GLY A 264 -1.07 -16.80 13.71
CA GLY A 264 -1.99 -15.85 14.33
C GLY A 264 -1.37 -14.51 14.73
N LYS A 265 -0.21 -14.16 14.17
CA LYS A 265 0.46 -12.86 14.42
C LYS A 265 -0.03 -11.75 13.50
N THR A 266 -0.42 -12.11 12.27
CA THR A 266 -0.95 -11.19 11.26
C THR A 266 -2.36 -11.60 10.89
N ASP A 267 -3.23 -10.62 10.67
CA ASP A 267 -4.63 -10.90 10.36
C ASP A 267 -4.87 -11.15 8.86
N LEU A 268 -6.02 -11.76 8.53
CA LEU A 268 -6.35 -12.17 7.17
C LEU A 268 -6.37 -10.99 6.18
N MET A 269 -6.93 -9.84 6.58
CA MET A 269 -7.07 -8.70 5.68
C MET A 269 -5.70 -8.10 5.36
N THR A 270 -4.85 -7.90 6.37
CA THR A 270 -3.49 -7.39 6.18
C THR A 270 -2.67 -8.33 5.30
N ALA A 271 -2.66 -9.63 5.60
CA ALA A 271 -1.91 -10.60 4.80
C ALA A 271 -2.35 -10.59 3.32
N ALA A 272 -3.66 -10.52 3.06
CA ALA A 272 -4.22 -10.48 1.72
C ALA A 272 -3.90 -9.18 0.95
N VAL A 273 -4.12 -8.02 1.56
CA VAL A 273 -3.88 -6.71 0.92
C VAL A 273 -2.39 -6.50 0.64
N VAL A 274 -1.51 -6.86 1.57
CA VAL A 274 -0.05 -6.79 1.38
C VAL A 274 0.39 -7.73 0.26
N THR A 275 -0.11 -8.97 0.22
CA THR A 275 0.19 -9.93 -0.86
C THR A 275 -0.27 -9.41 -2.23
N ASN A 276 -1.50 -8.88 -2.32
CA ASN A 276 -2.02 -8.34 -3.59
C ASN A 276 -1.22 -7.12 -4.05
N THR A 277 -0.81 -6.26 -3.11
CA THR A 277 0.06 -5.11 -3.40
C THR A 277 1.45 -5.56 -3.85
N ALA A 278 2.02 -6.61 -3.24
CA ALA A 278 3.31 -7.17 -3.61
C ALA A 278 3.34 -7.67 -5.06
N MET A 279 2.30 -8.39 -5.47
CA MET A 279 2.10 -8.83 -6.86
C MET A 279 2.07 -7.64 -7.81
N GLU A 280 1.31 -6.62 -7.45
CA GLU A 280 1.12 -5.44 -8.28
C GLU A 280 2.41 -4.60 -8.47
N LEU A 281 3.25 -4.49 -7.43
CA LEU A 281 4.52 -3.75 -7.48
C LEU A 281 5.52 -4.34 -8.49
N LEU A 282 5.38 -5.62 -8.87
CA LEU A 282 6.20 -6.26 -9.90
C LEU A 282 5.80 -5.88 -11.32
N ARG A 283 4.58 -5.36 -11.54
CA ARG A 283 4.03 -5.10 -12.89
C ARG A 283 4.88 -4.13 -13.70
N ARG A 284 5.42 -3.06 -13.10
CA ARG A 284 6.26 -2.09 -13.81
C ARG A 284 7.57 -2.71 -14.31
N SER A 285 8.26 -3.46 -13.45
CA SER A 285 9.51 -4.15 -13.82
C SER A 285 9.25 -5.21 -14.88
N HIS A 286 8.13 -5.92 -14.78
CA HIS A 286 7.66 -6.86 -15.78
C HIS A 286 7.41 -6.19 -17.15
N ASP A 287 6.62 -5.12 -17.20
CA ASP A 287 6.24 -4.48 -18.48
C ASP A 287 7.46 -3.91 -19.21
N ASP A 288 8.41 -3.36 -18.44
CA ASP A 288 9.70 -2.88 -18.96
C ASP A 288 10.57 -4.04 -19.46
N LEU A 289 10.63 -5.16 -18.72
CA LEU A 289 11.35 -6.37 -19.11
C LEU A 289 10.77 -7.00 -20.39
N VAL A 290 9.44 -7.08 -20.49
CA VAL A 290 8.75 -7.60 -21.67
C VAL A 290 9.11 -6.77 -22.90
N SER A 291 8.91 -5.45 -22.82
CA SER A 291 9.11 -4.54 -23.95
C SER A 291 10.57 -4.40 -24.39
N ARG A 292 11.53 -4.49 -23.47
CA ARG A 292 12.95 -4.23 -23.76
C ARG A 292 13.81 -5.47 -23.93
N VAL A 293 13.38 -6.61 -23.39
CA VAL A 293 14.17 -7.85 -23.39
C VAL A 293 13.41 -8.97 -24.09
N ILE A 294 12.23 -9.33 -23.59
CA ILE A 294 11.51 -10.54 -24.06
C ILE A 294 11.04 -10.39 -25.51
N GLU A 295 10.41 -9.27 -25.86
CA GLU A 295 9.95 -9.00 -27.23
C GLU A 295 11.11 -8.92 -28.23
N PRO A 296 12.14 -8.06 -28.06
CA PRO A 296 13.20 -7.92 -29.06
C PRO A 296 14.19 -9.09 -29.12
N THR A 297 14.51 -9.71 -27.97
CA THR A 297 15.58 -10.74 -27.89
C THR A 297 15.00 -12.15 -28.05
N PHE A 298 13.82 -12.40 -27.49
CA PHE A 298 13.19 -13.71 -27.44
C PHE A 298 11.89 -13.79 -28.26
N LYS A 299 11.56 -12.76 -29.05
CA LYS A 299 10.36 -12.70 -29.92
C LYS A 299 9.05 -12.90 -29.16
N GLY A 300 9.00 -12.52 -27.89
CA GLY A 300 7.82 -12.73 -27.04
C GLY A 300 7.63 -14.17 -26.56
N ASP A 301 8.53 -15.10 -26.90
CA ASP A 301 8.38 -16.53 -26.62
C ASP A 301 8.97 -16.92 -25.25
N LEU A 302 8.10 -17.12 -24.25
CA LEU A 302 8.50 -17.60 -22.93
C LEU A 302 9.05 -19.04 -22.95
N GLY A 303 8.66 -19.86 -23.93
CA GLY A 303 9.25 -21.18 -24.17
C GLY A 303 10.72 -21.06 -24.51
N LEU A 304 11.07 -20.15 -25.44
CA LEU A 304 12.48 -19.85 -25.76
C LEU A 304 13.25 -19.30 -24.56
N VAL A 305 12.64 -18.39 -23.78
CA VAL A 305 13.24 -17.90 -22.53
C VAL A 305 13.55 -19.05 -21.57
N SER A 306 12.57 -19.93 -21.32
CA SER A 306 12.74 -21.07 -20.42
C SER A 306 13.83 -22.05 -20.90
N MET A 307 13.88 -22.32 -22.21
CA MET A 307 14.91 -23.15 -22.82
C MET A 307 16.31 -22.57 -22.58
N CYS A 308 16.51 -21.28 -22.87
CA CYS A 308 17.79 -20.62 -22.68
C CYS A 308 18.23 -20.64 -21.20
N LEU A 309 17.33 -20.28 -20.28
CA LEU A 309 17.62 -20.26 -18.84
C LEU A 309 17.88 -21.66 -18.27
N VAL A 310 17.15 -22.70 -18.70
CA VAL A 310 17.40 -24.09 -18.28
C VAL A 310 18.77 -24.56 -18.76
N ASN A 311 19.12 -24.32 -20.03
CA ASN A 311 20.42 -24.70 -20.55
C ASN A 311 21.57 -24.03 -19.77
N LEU A 312 21.41 -22.75 -19.43
CA LEU A 312 22.39 -22.00 -18.63
C LEU A 312 22.50 -22.53 -17.20
N MET A 313 21.38 -22.70 -16.51
CA MET A 313 21.36 -23.03 -15.07
C MET A 313 21.63 -24.52 -14.79
N ALA A 314 21.08 -25.41 -15.63
CA ALA A 314 21.24 -26.85 -15.49
C ALA A 314 22.45 -27.41 -16.24
N ARG A 315 23.18 -26.56 -16.98
CA ARG A 315 24.42 -26.91 -17.72
C ARG A 315 24.20 -28.06 -18.69
N CYS A 316 23.13 -27.97 -19.47
CA CYS A 316 22.78 -29.03 -20.41
C CYS A 316 23.78 -29.07 -21.57
N SER A 317 24.47 -30.20 -21.71
CA SER A 317 25.33 -30.51 -22.86
C SER A 317 25.03 -31.94 -23.34
N PRO A 318 24.56 -32.15 -24.59
CA PRO A 318 24.25 -31.13 -25.59
C PRO A 318 23.09 -30.21 -25.18
N VAL A 319 22.96 -29.08 -25.87
CA VAL A 319 21.88 -28.09 -25.64
C VAL A 319 20.52 -28.77 -25.76
N MET A 320 19.71 -28.58 -24.74
CA MET A 320 18.34 -29.06 -24.64
C MET A 320 17.42 -28.16 -25.46
N LEU A 321 16.83 -28.70 -26.52
CA LEU A 321 15.90 -27.96 -27.40
C LEU A 321 14.54 -27.73 -26.76
N GLN A 322 14.11 -28.61 -25.85
CA GLN A 322 12.87 -28.48 -25.09
C GLN A 322 13.05 -29.04 -23.68
N PRO A 323 12.73 -28.26 -22.63
CA PRO A 323 12.73 -28.77 -21.27
C PRO A 323 11.77 -29.97 -21.10
N PRO A 324 12.20 -31.11 -20.54
CA PRO A 324 11.33 -32.24 -20.29
C PRO A 324 10.18 -31.88 -19.34
N LEU A 325 9.11 -32.69 -19.34
CA LEU A 325 8.02 -32.50 -18.39
C LEU A 325 8.54 -32.71 -16.97
N PHE A 326 8.11 -31.88 -16.02
CA PHE A 326 8.54 -31.97 -14.62
C PHE A 326 8.23 -33.35 -14.01
N THR A 327 7.22 -34.05 -14.52
CA THR A 327 6.82 -35.41 -14.11
C THR A 327 7.74 -36.52 -14.62
N THR A 328 8.61 -36.22 -15.58
CA THR A 328 9.54 -37.18 -16.21
C THR A 328 10.97 -37.06 -15.70
N LEU A 329 11.24 -36.12 -14.79
CA LEU A 329 12.58 -35.91 -14.23
C LEU A 329 13.02 -37.13 -13.42
N GLY A 330 14.28 -37.54 -13.59
CA GLY A 330 14.85 -38.66 -12.86
C GLY A 330 14.98 -38.36 -11.36
N PRO A 331 15.03 -39.39 -10.49
CA PRO A 331 15.19 -39.19 -9.05
C PRO A 331 16.47 -38.43 -8.69
N ASN A 332 17.54 -38.58 -9.50
CA ASN A 332 18.88 -38.05 -9.24
C ASN A 332 19.18 -36.70 -9.95
N ASP A 333 18.21 -36.10 -10.63
CA ASP A 333 18.41 -34.87 -11.42
C ASP A 333 18.31 -33.60 -10.55
N ASP A 334 19.02 -33.55 -9.43
CA ASP A 334 18.86 -32.50 -8.40
C ASP A 334 19.09 -31.08 -8.94
N LEU A 335 20.08 -30.88 -9.81
CA LEU A 335 20.37 -29.57 -10.40
C LEU A 335 19.23 -29.10 -11.32
N LEU A 336 18.68 -30.03 -12.12
CA LEU A 336 17.57 -29.73 -13.03
C LEU A 336 16.29 -29.45 -12.22
N LYS A 337 16.02 -30.23 -11.17
CA LYS A 337 14.90 -29.99 -10.24
C LYS A 337 14.99 -28.61 -9.57
N ARG A 338 16.17 -28.22 -9.08
CA ARG A 338 16.41 -26.87 -8.53
C ARG A 338 16.21 -25.76 -9.57
N THR A 339 16.64 -26.00 -10.80
CA THR A 339 16.44 -25.08 -11.92
C THR A 339 14.95 -24.90 -12.22
N TYR A 340 14.18 -26.00 -12.20
CA TYR A 340 12.74 -25.98 -12.40
C TYR A 340 12.03 -25.22 -11.28
N ASP A 341 12.45 -25.40 -10.02
CA ASP A 341 11.90 -24.65 -8.88
C ASP A 341 12.21 -23.16 -8.94
N TYR A 342 13.43 -22.79 -9.33
CA TYR A 342 13.85 -21.39 -9.46
C TYR A 342 13.07 -20.68 -10.58
N LEU A 343 12.98 -21.29 -11.75
CA LEU A 343 12.31 -20.73 -12.93
C LEU A 343 10.78 -20.87 -12.91
N LEU A 344 10.21 -21.48 -11.86
CA LEU A 344 8.78 -21.78 -11.74
C LEU A 344 8.27 -22.68 -12.90
N LEU A 345 9.15 -23.47 -13.49
CA LEU A 345 8.88 -24.15 -14.76
C LEU A 345 7.75 -25.19 -14.70
N PRO A 346 7.55 -25.97 -13.62
CA PRO A 346 6.40 -26.87 -13.52
C PRO A 346 5.07 -26.12 -13.63
N ASN A 347 5.00 -24.92 -13.07
CA ASN A 347 3.82 -24.06 -13.15
C ASN A 347 3.59 -23.56 -14.58
N PHE A 348 4.65 -23.13 -15.27
CA PHE A 348 4.58 -22.78 -16.70
C PHE A 348 4.05 -23.95 -17.56
N GLN A 349 4.52 -25.17 -17.31
CA GLN A 349 4.06 -26.37 -18.02
C GLN A 349 2.60 -26.69 -17.74
N ILE A 350 2.13 -26.56 -16.49
CA ILE A 350 0.72 -26.78 -16.14
C ILE A 350 -0.18 -25.73 -16.82
N LEU A 351 0.23 -24.45 -16.78
CA LEU A 351 -0.49 -23.37 -17.46
C LEU A 351 -0.55 -23.58 -18.97
N GLY A 352 0.54 -24.04 -19.59
CA GLY A 352 0.56 -24.42 -21.00
C GLY A 352 -0.50 -25.48 -21.33
N GLY A 353 -0.56 -26.57 -20.55
CA GLY A 353 -1.58 -27.60 -20.73
C GLY A 353 -3.01 -27.10 -20.47
N LEU A 354 -3.21 -26.13 -19.58
CA LEU A 354 -4.52 -25.50 -19.37
C LEU A 354 -4.92 -24.61 -20.56
N ALA A 355 -3.98 -23.93 -21.21
CA ALA A 355 -4.25 -23.09 -22.39
C ALA A 355 -4.92 -23.90 -23.51
N ASP A 356 -4.44 -25.14 -23.73
CA ASP A 356 -4.98 -26.07 -24.73
C ASP A 356 -6.43 -26.50 -24.44
N LEU A 357 -6.88 -26.39 -23.18
CA LEU A 357 -8.23 -26.75 -22.75
C LEU A 357 -9.22 -25.57 -22.81
N ILE A 358 -8.73 -24.32 -22.88
CA ILE A 358 -9.57 -23.13 -22.89
C ILE A 358 -10.20 -22.96 -24.28
N ASN A 359 -11.52 -23.13 -24.33
CA ASN A 359 -12.33 -22.95 -25.54
C ASN A 359 -13.37 -21.85 -25.32
N ASP A 360 -13.52 -20.95 -26.30
CA ASP A 360 -14.33 -19.74 -26.17
C ASP A 360 -15.84 -20.05 -25.95
N GLU A 361 -16.28 -21.25 -26.32
CA GLU A 361 -17.66 -21.73 -26.18
C GLU A 361 -17.89 -22.67 -24.98
N MET A 362 -16.82 -23.18 -24.35
CA MET A 362 -16.93 -24.19 -23.28
C MET A 362 -16.03 -23.88 -22.09
N ILE A 363 -16.60 -23.99 -20.89
CA ILE A 363 -15.85 -23.82 -19.65
C ILE A 363 -15.09 -25.13 -19.37
N PRO A 364 -13.75 -25.11 -19.31
CA PRO A 364 -12.99 -26.28 -18.90
C PRO A 364 -13.25 -26.54 -17.41
N ILE A 365 -13.85 -27.69 -17.10
CA ILE A 365 -14.07 -28.13 -15.73
C ILE A 365 -13.08 -29.24 -15.44
N TYR A 366 -12.33 -29.10 -14.35
CA TYR A 366 -11.47 -30.16 -13.88
C TYR A 366 -12.30 -31.38 -13.44
N LYS A 367 -11.94 -32.57 -13.90
CA LYS A 367 -12.57 -33.83 -13.47
C LYS A 367 -12.09 -34.18 -12.06
N PRO A 368 -12.95 -34.21 -11.03
CA PRO A 368 -12.54 -34.49 -9.65
C PRO A 368 -11.75 -35.81 -9.55
N GLY A 369 -10.65 -35.78 -8.80
CA GLY A 369 -9.76 -36.94 -8.60
C GLY A 369 -8.88 -37.30 -9.79
N HIS A 370 -8.89 -36.56 -10.92
CA HIS A 370 -8.10 -36.90 -12.11
C HIS A 370 -6.60 -37.03 -11.83
N TYR A 371 -6.02 -36.11 -11.05
CA TYR A 371 -4.63 -36.17 -10.60
C TYR A 371 -4.47 -36.62 -9.14
N GLY A 372 -5.56 -37.04 -8.46
CA GLY A 372 -5.59 -37.36 -7.04
C GLY A 372 -6.24 -36.28 -6.19
N GLU A 373 -6.09 -36.38 -4.86
CA GLU A 373 -6.62 -35.43 -3.87
C GLU A 373 -5.50 -34.59 -3.24
N PHE A 374 -5.82 -33.32 -2.97
CA PHE A 374 -4.91 -32.41 -2.29
C PHE A 374 -4.96 -32.62 -0.77
N ASP A 375 -3.82 -32.91 -0.16
CA ASP A 375 -3.67 -33.19 1.26
C ASP A 375 -3.11 -31.97 2.01
N THR A 376 -3.98 -31.27 2.72
CA THR A 376 -3.64 -30.09 3.52
C THR A 376 -2.82 -30.40 4.78
N THR A 377 -2.67 -31.66 5.16
CA THR A 377 -1.95 -32.08 6.39
C THR A 377 -0.45 -32.24 6.18
N LEU A 378 -0.01 -32.35 4.93
CA LEU A 378 1.40 -32.52 4.59
C LEU A 378 2.20 -31.24 4.81
N ASP A 379 3.40 -31.40 5.37
CA ASP A 379 4.38 -30.33 5.46
C ASP A 379 5.07 -30.15 4.09
N SER A 380 4.60 -29.16 3.33
CA SER A 380 5.04 -28.86 1.98
C SER A 380 6.55 -28.64 1.86
N ALA A 381 7.20 -28.09 2.91
CA ALA A 381 8.63 -27.82 2.93
C ALA A 381 9.49 -29.09 3.02
N LYS A 382 8.92 -30.20 3.51
CA LYS A 382 9.62 -31.50 3.67
C LYS A 382 9.33 -32.48 2.54
N LEU A 383 8.45 -32.14 1.60
CA LEU A 383 8.07 -33.04 0.52
C LEU A 383 9.17 -33.10 -0.56
N PRO A 384 9.53 -34.31 -1.03
CA PRO A 384 10.35 -34.46 -2.23
C PRO A 384 9.70 -33.76 -3.43
N PHE A 385 10.54 -33.32 -4.38
CA PHE A 385 10.14 -32.56 -5.57
C PHE A 385 8.90 -33.15 -6.26
N ASP A 386 8.92 -34.44 -6.60
CA ASP A 386 7.87 -35.09 -7.38
C ASP A 386 6.52 -35.10 -6.63
N ARG A 387 6.57 -35.36 -5.31
CA ARG A 387 5.37 -35.39 -4.47
C ARG A 387 4.81 -34.00 -4.22
N ARG A 388 5.69 -33.00 -4.01
CA ARG A 388 5.31 -31.59 -3.86
C ARG A 388 4.62 -31.07 -5.13
N TRP A 389 5.25 -31.25 -6.29
CA TRP A 389 4.69 -30.77 -7.56
C TRP A 389 3.45 -31.53 -8.00
N LYS A 390 3.28 -32.80 -7.58
CA LYS A 390 2.01 -33.50 -7.76
C LYS A 390 0.86 -32.82 -6.99
N GLN A 391 1.10 -32.41 -5.75
CA GLN A 391 0.13 -31.66 -4.94
C GLN A 391 -0.16 -30.29 -5.57
N CYS A 392 0.86 -29.56 -6.03
CA CYS A 392 0.69 -28.29 -6.74
C CYS A 392 -0.11 -28.44 -8.04
N GLN A 393 0.11 -29.51 -8.81
CA GLN A 393 -0.64 -29.79 -10.03
C GLN A 393 -2.13 -29.96 -9.76
N ILE A 394 -2.50 -30.74 -8.73
CA ILE A 394 -3.90 -30.92 -8.30
C ILE A 394 -4.50 -29.55 -7.94
N LEU A 395 -3.82 -28.82 -7.07
CA LEU A 395 -4.28 -27.53 -6.56
C LEU A 395 -4.49 -26.50 -7.68
N LEU A 396 -3.53 -26.38 -8.59
CA LEU A 396 -3.57 -25.40 -9.66
C LEU A 396 -4.65 -25.72 -10.70
N CYS A 397 -4.73 -26.97 -11.16
CA CYS A 397 -5.75 -27.37 -12.13
C CYS A 397 -7.18 -27.22 -11.58
N GLU A 398 -7.41 -27.61 -10.31
CA GLU A 398 -8.71 -27.43 -9.65
C GLU A 398 -9.05 -25.93 -9.48
N SER A 399 -8.11 -25.14 -8.97
CA SER A 399 -8.40 -23.73 -8.62
C SER A 399 -8.54 -22.82 -9.85
N LEU A 400 -7.70 -22.99 -10.86
CA LEU A 400 -7.72 -22.13 -12.05
C LEU A 400 -8.95 -22.35 -12.94
N THR A 401 -9.46 -23.57 -13.01
CA THR A 401 -10.74 -23.85 -13.69
C THR A 401 -11.91 -23.19 -12.96
N GLU A 402 -11.87 -23.14 -11.62
CA GLU A 402 -12.86 -22.41 -10.82
C GLU A 402 -12.73 -20.88 -10.96
N TYR A 403 -11.53 -20.33 -11.12
CA TYR A 403 -11.35 -18.91 -11.48
C TYR A 403 -12.03 -18.58 -12.82
N GLN A 404 -11.92 -19.42 -13.85
CA GLN A 404 -12.60 -19.18 -15.13
C GLN A 404 -14.13 -19.06 -14.96
N LEU A 405 -14.73 -19.86 -14.07
CA LEU A 405 -16.14 -19.75 -13.72
C LEU A 405 -16.48 -18.42 -13.06
N LEU A 406 -15.65 -17.96 -12.12
CA LEU A 406 -15.82 -16.66 -11.47
C LEU A 406 -15.65 -15.49 -12.44
N LEU A 407 -14.75 -15.60 -13.42
CA LEU A 407 -14.43 -14.54 -14.37
C LEU A 407 -15.53 -14.33 -15.41
N MET A 408 -16.15 -15.40 -15.89
CA MET A 408 -17.30 -15.33 -16.80
C MET A 408 -18.59 -14.77 -16.15
N ALA A 409 -18.60 -14.58 -14.82
CA ALA A 409 -19.71 -13.94 -14.09
C ALA A 409 -19.91 -12.47 -14.44
N GLY A 410 -18.80 -11.76 -14.71
CA GLY A 410 -18.80 -10.34 -14.99
C GLY A 410 -19.66 -9.98 -16.20
N ASP A 411 -19.76 -10.89 -17.17
CA ASP A 411 -20.52 -10.69 -18.40
C ASP A 411 -22.00 -11.09 -18.28
N LEU A 412 -22.40 -11.80 -17.20
CA LEU A 412 -23.70 -12.48 -17.09
C LEU A 412 -24.64 -11.90 -16.02
N THR A 413 -24.23 -10.90 -15.23
CA THR A 413 -24.95 -10.52 -14.01
C THR A 413 -25.84 -9.28 -14.15
N LYS A 414 -27.11 -9.53 -14.52
CA LYS A 414 -28.27 -8.73 -14.05
C LYS A 414 -29.04 -9.42 -12.91
N ASP A 415 -28.82 -10.73 -12.71
CA ASP A 415 -29.59 -11.55 -11.77
C ASP A 415 -28.69 -12.16 -10.67
N GLY A 416 -28.51 -11.45 -9.55
CA GLY A 416 -28.34 -12.10 -8.24
C GLY A 416 -26.93 -12.43 -7.71
N LEU A 417 -25.82 -12.05 -8.36
CA LEU A 417 -24.53 -11.95 -7.65
C LEU A 417 -24.38 -10.56 -7.01
N PRO A 418 -23.56 -10.42 -5.96
CA PRO A 418 -23.13 -9.11 -5.47
C PRO A 418 -22.39 -8.38 -6.59
N SER A 419 -23.14 -7.53 -7.30
CA SER A 419 -22.61 -6.56 -8.24
C SER A 419 -22.19 -5.33 -7.43
N SER A 420 -21.02 -4.76 -7.72
CA SER A 420 -20.66 -3.49 -7.11
C SER A 420 -21.74 -2.48 -7.46
N ALA A 421 -22.30 -1.78 -6.46
CA ALA A 421 -23.36 -0.79 -6.63
C ALA A 421 -23.01 0.38 -7.59
N ARG A 422 -21.81 0.38 -8.20
CA ARG A 422 -21.30 1.47 -9.05
C ARG A 422 -20.63 1.04 -10.35
N ALA A 423 -20.40 -0.25 -10.60
CA ALA A 423 -19.79 -0.71 -11.85
C ALA A 423 -20.33 -2.07 -12.27
N THR A 424 -20.73 -2.18 -13.53
CA THR A 424 -21.07 -3.37 -14.33
C THR A 424 -19.89 -4.36 -14.48
N ASP A 425 -18.95 -4.37 -13.55
CA ASP A 425 -17.65 -5.01 -13.67
C ASP A 425 -17.44 -6.06 -12.57
N ASN A 426 -16.75 -7.14 -12.93
CA ASN A 426 -16.56 -8.32 -12.09
C ASN A 426 -15.84 -7.98 -10.78
N ILE A 427 -16.48 -8.24 -9.62
CA ILE A 427 -15.91 -7.95 -8.29
C ILE A 427 -14.58 -8.65 -8.04
N TYR A 428 -14.35 -9.82 -8.65
CA TYR A 428 -13.12 -10.59 -8.45
C TYR A 428 -11.87 -9.93 -9.05
N PHE A 429 -12.01 -8.90 -9.90
CA PHE A 429 -10.86 -8.15 -10.43
C PHE A 429 -10.12 -7.28 -9.41
N LEU A 430 -10.57 -7.25 -8.15
CA LEU A 430 -9.78 -6.75 -7.04
C LEU A 430 -8.53 -7.60 -6.72
N ASP A 431 -8.48 -8.84 -7.24
CA ASP A 431 -7.38 -9.78 -7.15
C ASP A 431 -6.53 -9.74 -8.44
N GLU A 432 -5.23 -9.49 -8.31
CA GLU A 432 -4.29 -9.47 -9.45
C GLU A 432 -4.25 -10.80 -10.20
N MET A 433 -4.40 -11.92 -9.49
CA MET A 433 -4.42 -13.26 -10.10
C MET A 433 -5.66 -13.43 -10.97
N ALA A 434 -6.83 -13.01 -10.49
CA ALA A 434 -8.07 -13.04 -11.26
C ALA A 434 -7.97 -12.17 -12.52
N TYR A 435 -7.35 -10.99 -12.43
CA TYR A 435 -7.12 -10.12 -13.58
C TYR A 435 -6.22 -10.76 -14.64
N GLU A 436 -5.08 -11.33 -14.26
CA GLU A 436 -4.19 -12.02 -15.22
C GLU A 436 -4.81 -13.31 -15.77
N MET A 437 -5.64 -14.01 -14.99
CA MET A 437 -6.40 -15.17 -15.45
C MET A 437 -7.43 -14.83 -16.53
N ASP A 438 -8.08 -13.66 -16.45
CA ASP A 438 -8.99 -13.18 -17.51
C ASP A 438 -8.23 -12.85 -18.79
N ARG A 439 -7.06 -12.20 -18.68
CA ARG A 439 -6.15 -12.01 -19.82
C ARG A 439 -5.74 -13.35 -20.43
N PHE A 440 -5.36 -14.32 -19.60
CA PHE A 440 -4.97 -15.66 -20.03
C PHE A 440 -6.10 -16.41 -20.74
N ALA A 441 -7.32 -16.33 -20.21
CA ALA A 441 -8.51 -16.91 -20.84
C ALA A 441 -8.70 -16.42 -22.28
N LYS A 442 -8.50 -15.11 -22.49
CA LYS A 442 -8.72 -14.43 -23.78
C LYS A 442 -7.58 -14.64 -24.77
N THR A 443 -6.34 -14.66 -24.27
CA THR A 443 -5.14 -14.70 -25.13
C THR A 443 -4.61 -16.12 -25.33
N LYS A 444 -4.94 -17.05 -24.43
CA LYS A 444 -4.35 -18.39 -24.32
C LYS A 444 -2.82 -18.37 -24.22
N GLN A 445 -2.26 -17.23 -23.79
CA GLN A 445 -0.83 -16.99 -23.66
C GLN A 445 -0.47 -16.71 -22.21
N CYS A 446 0.35 -17.58 -21.63
CA CYS A 446 0.89 -17.39 -20.29
C CYS A 446 1.77 -16.13 -20.26
N SER A 447 1.48 -15.20 -19.34
CA SER A 447 2.38 -14.06 -19.05
C SER A 447 3.37 -14.44 -17.95
N LEU A 448 4.50 -13.73 -17.89
CA LEU A 448 5.43 -13.88 -16.77
C LEU A 448 4.79 -13.46 -15.44
N LEU A 449 3.88 -12.46 -15.44
CA LEU A 449 3.07 -12.14 -14.25
C LEU A 449 2.18 -13.30 -13.84
N LEU A 450 1.45 -13.93 -14.76
CA LEU A 450 0.59 -15.07 -14.42
C LEU A 450 1.40 -16.21 -13.82
N LEU A 451 2.58 -16.50 -14.36
CA LEU A 451 3.51 -17.50 -13.83
C LEU A 451 3.89 -17.19 -12.37
N VAL A 452 4.20 -15.93 -12.06
CA VAL A 452 4.52 -15.48 -10.69
C VAL A 452 3.30 -15.54 -9.78
N TYR A 453 2.15 -15.03 -10.21
CA TYR A 453 0.95 -14.91 -9.38
C TYR A 453 0.35 -16.28 -9.05
N SER A 454 0.35 -17.21 -10.02
CA SER A 454 -0.03 -18.60 -9.77
C SER A 454 0.94 -19.29 -8.80
N GLN A 455 2.24 -18.97 -8.86
CA GLN A 455 3.19 -19.49 -7.88
C GLN A 455 2.95 -18.89 -6.49
N VAL A 456 2.68 -17.59 -6.39
CA VAL A 456 2.31 -16.94 -5.11
C VAL A 456 1.06 -17.60 -4.53
N PHE A 457 0.04 -17.88 -5.35
CA PHE A 457 -1.13 -18.63 -4.91
C PHE A 457 -0.73 -20.00 -4.32
N LEU A 458 0.11 -20.78 -5.02
CA LEU A 458 0.60 -22.06 -4.51
C LEU A 458 1.36 -21.89 -3.18
N ASP A 459 2.26 -20.90 -3.09
CA ASP A 459 3.05 -20.63 -1.89
C ASP A 459 2.14 -20.29 -0.68
N VAL A 460 1.11 -19.46 -0.89
CA VAL A 460 0.12 -19.11 0.14
C VAL A 460 -0.62 -20.35 0.67
N VAL A 461 -1.15 -21.18 -0.23
CA VAL A 461 -1.91 -22.37 0.16
C VAL A 461 -1.01 -23.39 0.85
N MET A 462 0.18 -23.63 0.28
CA MET A 462 1.12 -24.64 0.78
C MET A 462 1.74 -24.25 2.12
N THR A 463 1.97 -22.96 2.37
CA THR A 463 2.46 -22.44 3.65
C THR A 463 1.37 -22.52 4.72
N SER A 464 0.16 -22.07 4.37
CA SER A 464 -1.00 -22.07 5.27
C SER A 464 -1.46 -23.48 5.64
N GLY A 465 -1.41 -24.44 4.70
CA GLY A 465 -1.89 -25.80 4.89
C GLY A 465 -3.35 -25.82 5.36
N ILE A 466 -3.65 -26.54 6.44
CA ILE A 466 -4.98 -26.58 7.07
C ILE A 466 -5.51 -25.19 7.43
N ALA A 467 -4.61 -24.25 7.78
CA ALA A 467 -4.99 -22.90 8.19
C ALA A 467 -5.61 -22.07 7.06
N ALA A 468 -5.45 -22.47 5.78
CA ALA A 468 -6.08 -21.79 4.63
C ALA A 468 -7.61 -21.71 4.77
N LYS A 469 -8.24 -22.76 5.33
CA LYS A 469 -9.69 -22.82 5.56
C LYS A 469 -10.19 -21.75 6.55
N ARG A 470 -9.31 -21.24 7.42
CA ARG A 470 -9.65 -20.13 8.32
C ARG A 470 -9.97 -18.85 7.54
N GLY A 471 -9.45 -18.69 6.32
CA GLY A 471 -9.76 -17.56 5.45
C GLY A 471 -11.26 -17.43 5.19
N LEU A 472 -11.87 -18.48 4.63
CA LEU A 472 -13.31 -18.53 4.38
C LEU A 472 -14.14 -18.43 5.66
N ALA A 473 -13.74 -19.16 6.71
CA ALA A 473 -14.45 -19.11 7.99
C ALA A 473 -14.47 -17.70 8.60
N THR A 474 -13.36 -16.95 8.49
CA THR A 474 -13.26 -15.57 8.97
C THR A 474 -14.14 -14.63 8.14
N LEU A 475 -14.12 -14.76 6.81
CA LEU A 475 -15.01 -14.00 5.92
C LEU A 475 -16.49 -14.25 6.28
N GLN A 476 -16.91 -15.51 6.39
CA GLN A 476 -18.29 -15.87 6.71
C GLN A 476 -18.73 -15.38 8.09
N LYS A 477 -17.87 -15.51 9.09
CA LYS A 477 -18.14 -15.05 10.46
C LYS A 477 -18.29 -13.53 10.50
N SER A 478 -17.34 -12.79 9.92
CA SER A 478 -17.36 -11.33 9.93
C SER A 478 -18.54 -10.77 9.13
N ALA A 479 -18.83 -11.36 7.96
CA ALA A 479 -20.02 -11.00 7.17
C ALA A 479 -21.32 -11.26 7.97
N GLY A 480 -21.41 -12.37 8.71
CA GLY A 480 -22.54 -12.66 9.59
C GLY A 480 -22.74 -11.59 10.67
N VAL A 481 -21.66 -11.18 11.34
CA VAL A 481 -21.71 -10.10 12.35
C VAL A 481 -22.22 -8.79 11.74
N MET A 482 -21.76 -8.42 10.54
CA MET A 482 -22.23 -7.23 9.82
C MET A 482 -23.71 -7.31 9.48
N VAL A 483 -24.18 -8.47 9.00
CA VAL A 483 -25.61 -8.71 8.70
C VAL A 483 -26.45 -8.58 9.96
N ASP A 484 -26.01 -9.17 11.08
CA ASP A 484 -26.74 -9.09 12.35
C ASP A 484 -26.84 -7.66 12.86
N SER A 485 -25.75 -6.89 12.79
CA SER A 485 -25.75 -5.48 13.16
C SER A 485 -26.65 -4.64 12.24
N LEU A 486 -26.63 -4.86 10.92
CA LEU A 486 -27.50 -4.16 9.97
C LEU A 486 -28.98 -4.54 10.14
N LYS A 487 -29.31 -5.81 10.39
CA LYS A 487 -30.68 -6.25 10.66
C LYS A 487 -31.24 -5.67 11.96
N ARG A 488 -30.43 -5.59 13.00
CA ARG A 488 -30.83 -4.98 14.29
C ARG A 488 -31.18 -3.50 14.17
N ARG A 489 -30.76 -2.80 13.10
CA ARG A 489 -31.14 -1.40 12.88
C ARG A 489 -32.66 -1.23 12.79
N SER A 490 -33.37 -2.09 12.06
CA SER A 490 -34.82 -1.93 11.88
C SER A 490 -35.63 -2.18 13.16
N THR A 491 -35.07 -2.88 14.14
CA THR A 491 -35.72 -3.14 15.43
C THR A 491 -35.36 -2.11 16.48
N VAL A 492 -34.16 -1.50 16.37
CA VAL A 492 -33.64 -0.55 17.35
C VAL A 492 -33.83 0.90 16.92
N GLU A 493 -33.73 1.25 15.65
CA GLU A 493 -34.02 2.60 15.13
C GLU A 493 -35.54 2.84 15.12
N GLY A 494 -35.97 4.07 15.37
CA GLY A 494 -37.39 4.44 15.28
C GLY A 494 -37.89 4.48 13.83
N PRO A 495 -39.22 4.54 13.61
CA PRO A 495 -39.81 4.48 12.26
C PRO A 495 -39.47 5.71 11.39
N THR A 496 -39.11 6.83 12.01
CA THR A 496 -38.69 8.06 11.33
C THR A 496 -37.18 8.20 11.32
N GLN A 497 -36.63 8.48 10.14
CA GLN A 497 -35.21 8.77 9.93
C GLN A 497 -34.95 10.28 9.98
N PRO A 498 -33.77 10.73 10.45
CA PRO A 498 -33.39 12.14 10.43
C PRO A 498 -33.18 12.61 8.99
N GLY A 499 -33.40 13.90 8.72
CA GLY A 499 -33.21 14.47 7.37
C GLY A 499 -31.77 14.38 6.84
N SER A 500 -30.79 14.21 7.73
CA SER A 500 -29.38 13.93 7.41
C SER A 500 -29.13 12.52 6.86
N TRP A 501 -30.10 11.60 6.96
CA TRP A 501 -30.05 10.24 6.42
C TRP A 501 -31.03 10.06 5.25
N PRO A 502 -30.62 10.41 4.02
CA PRO A 502 -31.51 10.31 2.86
C PRO A 502 -31.76 8.86 2.44
N ALA A 503 -32.85 8.63 1.70
CA ALA A 503 -33.22 7.31 1.17
C ALA A 503 -32.11 6.62 0.35
N ARG A 504 -31.22 7.40 -0.28
CA ARG A 504 -30.05 6.88 -0.99
C ARG A 504 -29.05 6.19 -0.04
N SER A 505 -28.80 6.77 1.13
CA SER A 505 -27.91 6.16 2.13
C SER A 505 -28.50 4.84 2.66
N GLU A 506 -29.82 4.82 2.87
CA GLU A 506 -30.54 3.60 3.26
C GLU A 506 -30.53 2.53 2.16
N ALA A 507 -30.58 2.92 0.88
CA ALA A 507 -30.44 1.99 -0.24
C ALA A 507 -29.04 1.35 -0.26
N ILE A 508 -27.98 2.15 -0.07
CA ILE A 508 -26.59 1.66 0.00
C ILE A 508 -26.42 0.68 1.18
N ALA A 509 -26.97 1.00 2.36
CA ALA A 509 -26.90 0.11 3.51
C ALA A 509 -27.58 -1.25 3.24
N ARG A 510 -28.72 -1.25 2.56
CA ARG A 510 -29.42 -2.47 2.14
C ARG A 510 -28.64 -3.28 1.10
N GLU A 511 -27.94 -2.62 0.17
CA GLU A 511 -27.08 -3.30 -0.81
C GLU A 511 -25.89 -3.99 -0.14
N VAL A 512 -25.20 -3.31 0.78
CA VAL A 512 -24.09 -3.90 1.53
C VAL A 512 -24.56 -5.07 2.41
N MET A 513 -25.75 -4.95 3.02
CA MET A 513 -26.34 -6.06 3.77
C MET A 513 -26.56 -7.30 2.88
N LYS A 514 -27.11 -7.12 1.68
CA LYS A 514 -27.32 -8.22 0.71
C LYS A 514 -26.00 -8.84 0.28
N GLU A 515 -24.98 -8.02 0.01
CA GLU A 515 -23.64 -8.50 -0.31
C GLU A 515 -23.06 -9.34 0.84
N ALA A 516 -23.14 -8.84 2.08
CA ALA A 516 -22.70 -9.58 3.27
C ALA A 516 -23.47 -10.89 3.49
N GLU A 517 -24.78 -10.93 3.21
CA GLU A 517 -25.58 -12.16 3.31
C GLU A 517 -25.11 -13.25 2.34
N VAL A 518 -24.73 -12.86 1.12
CA VAL A 518 -24.15 -13.78 0.13
C VAL A 518 -22.87 -14.38 0.67
N TRP A 519 -21.93 -13.56 1.16
CA TRP A 519 -20.64 -14.03 1.68
C TRP A 519 -20.77 -14.83 2.98
N HIS A 520 -21.78 -14.55 3.80
CA HIS A 520 -22.03 -15.27 5.04
C HIS A 520 -22.52 -16.71 4.80
N SER A 521 -23.42 -16.91 3.84
CA SER A 521 -24.26 -18.12 3.76
C SER A 521 -24.17 -18.89 2.46
N THR A 522 -23.62 -18.30 1.39
CA THR A 522 -23.70 -18.89 0.05
C THR A 522 -22.33 -19.14 -0.55
N ASP A 523 -22.15 -20.29 -1.20
CA ASP A 523 -21.00 -20.55 -2.05
C ASP A 523 -21.15 -19.78 -3.38
N PRO A 524 -20.30 -18.78 -3.68
CA PRO A 524 -20.38 -18.00 -4.91
C PRO A 524 -20.24 -18.85 -6.17
N ILE A 525 -19.45 -19.92 -6.12
CA ILE A 525 -19.23 -20.81 -7.26
C ILE A 525 -20.49 -21.65 -7.51
N ALA A 526 -21.21 -22.03 -6.46
CA ALA A 526 -22.52 -22.68 -6.58
C ALA A 526 -23.58 -21.74 -7.21
N ILE A 527 -23.59 -20.45 -6.86
CA ILE A 527 -24.46 -19.46 -7.54
C ILE A 527 -24.07 -19.37 -9.02
N MET A 528 -22.78 -19.22 -9.29
CA MET A 528 -22.27 -19.06 -10.66
C MET A 528 -22.62 -20.26 -11.55
N ARG A 529 -22.50 -21.47 -11.02
CA ARG A 529 -22.93 -22.69 -11.71
C ARG A 529 -24.40 -22.63 -12.11
N LYS A 530 -25.29 -22.20 -11.21
CA LYS A 530 -26.72 -22.06 -11.51
C LYS A 530 -26.97 -21.06 -12.65
N ILE A 531 -26.25 -19.93 -12.65
CA ILE A 531 -26.38 -18.90 -13.70
C ILE A 531 -25.88 -19.41 -15.05
N VAL A 532 -24.70 -20.03 -15.09
CA VAL A 532 -24.13 -20.58 -16.32
C VAL A 532 -25.04 -21.66 -16.93
N ASN A 533 -25.56 -22.57 -16.10
CA ASN A 533 -26.50 -23.60 -16.53
C ASN A 533 -27.80 -23.02 -17.11
N ARG A 534 -28.33 -21.94 -16.51
CA ARG A 534 -29.53 -21.26 -16.99
C ARG A 534 -29.32 -20.59 -18.36
N ASN A 535 -28.12 -20.11 -18.64
CA ASN A 535 -27.79 -19.39 -19.87
C ASN A 535 -27.38 -20.30 -21.05
N GLY A 536 -27.54 -21.63 -20.91
CA GLY A 536 -27.39 -22.57 -22.03
C GLY A 536 -25.95 -22.78 -22.51
N ARG A 537 -24.93 -22.26 -21.82
CA ARG A 537 -23.53 -22.62 -22.10
C ARG A 537 -23.34 -24.09 -21.72
N ARG A 538 -22.94 -24.93 -22.68
CA ARG A 538 -22.71 -26.37 -22.49
C ARG A 538 -21.54 -26.57 -21.53
N MET A 539 -21.83 -26.63 -20.23
CA MET A 539 -20.90 -27.17 -19.24
C MET A 539 -20.67 -28.64 -19.59
N GLY A 540 -19.41 -29.02 -19.83
CA GLY A 540 -19.05 -30.37 -20.26
C GLY A 540 -19.28 -31.48 -19.23
N ILE A 541 -19.84 -31.19 -18.04
CA ILE A 541 -20.15 -32.21 -17.01
C ILE A 541 -21.44 -31.88 -16.24
N THR A 542 -22.29 -32.90 -16.16
CA THR A 542 -23.41 -33.13 -15.24
C THR A 542 -22.91 -33.60 -13.85
N ALA A 543 -23.59 -33.17 -12.77
CA ALA A 543 -23.51 -33.64 -11.37
C ALA A 543 -22.50 -32.99 -10.39
N ASP A 544 -23.05 -32.54 -9.25
CA ASP A 544 -22.49 -32.30 -7.91
C ASP A 544 -20.97 -32.48 -7.68
N TYR A 545 -20.14 -31.54 -8.14
CA TYR A 545 -18.80 -31.34 -7.54
C TYR A 545 -18.84 -30.23 -6.48
N LYS A 546 -18.23 -30.47 -5.32
CA LYS A 546 -18.08 -29.46 -4.25
C LYS A 546 -16.95 -28.51 -4.63
N SER A 547 -17.23 -27.21 -4.67
CA SER A 547 -16.19 -26.21 -4.92
C SER A 547 -15.26 -26.08 -3.72
N THR A 548 -13.96 -25.89 -3.98
CA THR A 548 -12.96 -25.72 -2.91
C THR A 548 -12.11 -24.47 -3.07
N LEU A 549 -12.28 -23.67 -4.12
CA LEU A 549 -11.52 -22.44 -4.35
C LEU A 549 -11.49 -21.54 -3.12
N MET A 550 -12.65 -21.20 -2.56
CA MET A 550 -12.74 -20.30 -1.41
C MET A 550 -12.10 -20.91 -0.14
N GLU A 551 -12.25 -22.23 0.07
CA GLU A 551 -11.62 -22.93 1.20
C GLU A 551 -10.08 -22.94 1.09
N ARG A 552 -9.55 -22.92 -0.13
CA ARG A 552 -8.11 -23.00 -0.42
C ARG A 552 -7.48 -21.64 -0.71
N ASN A 553 -8.28 -20.59 -0.94
CA ASN A 553 -7.80 -19.27 -1.30
C ASN A 553 -8.08 -18.24 -0.20
N PRO A 554 -7.29 -18.25 0.89
CA PRO A 554 -7.46 -17.28 1.97
C PRO A 554 -7.14 -15.86 1.51
N MET A 555 -6.28 -15.68 0.50
CA MET A 555 -5.94 -14.36 -0.03
C MET A 555 -7.18 -13.69 -0.64
N LEU A 556 -7.90 -14.36 -1.54
CA LEU A 556 -9.15 -13.82 -2.11
C LEU A 556 -10.20 -13.55 -1.01
N CYS A 557 -10.34 -14.47 -0.04
CA CYS A 557 -11.24 -14.26 1.09
C CYS A 557 -10.90 -13.01 1.90
N GLY A 558 -9.61 -12.76 2.13
CA GLY A 558 -9.12 -11.58 2.85
C GLY A 558 -9.36 -10.28 2.09
N LEU A 559 -9.19 -10.27 0.77
CA LEU A 559 -9.47 -9.09 -0.05
C LEU A 559 -10.97 -8.76 -0.09
N LEU A 560 -11.83 -9.77 -0.23
CA LEU A 560 -13.28 -9.61 -0.18
C LEU A 560 -13.72 -9.10 1.21
N LEU A 561 -13.16 -9.64 2.28
CA LEU A 561 -13.43 -9.20 3.64
C LEU A 561 -13.01 -7.74 3.85
N PHE A 562 -11.79 -7.38 3.42
CA PHE A 562 -11.28 -6.02 3.54
C PHE A 562 -12.19 -5.01 2.82
N ARG A 563 -12.58 -5.32 1.58
CA ARG A 563 -13.54 -4.52 0.82
C ARG A 563 -14.88 -4.37 1.55
N LEU A 564 -15.44 -5.47 2.05
CA LEU A 564 -16.73 -5.47 2.74
C LEU A 564 -16.66 -4.64 4.03
N GLN A 565 -15.57 -4.77 4.78
CA GLN A 565 -15.31 -4.00 6.00
C GLN A 565 -15.21 -2.50 5.71
N LEU A 566 -14.57 -2.09 4.62
CA LEU A 566 -14.53 -0.68 4.20
C LEU A 566 -15.92 -0.12 3.88
N GLN A 567 -16.77 -0.89 3.19
CA GLN A 567 -18.16 -0.48 2.93
C GLN A 567 -18.96 -0.36 4.24
N TYR A 568 -18.80 -1.34 5.11
CA TYR A 568 -19.47 -1.42 6.41
C TYR A 568 -19.09 -0.23 7.31
N GLN A 569 -17.80 0.08 7.40
CA GLN A 569 -17.29 1.21 8.19
C GLN A 569 -17.81 2.55 7.66
N ARG A 570 -17.87 2.74 6.34
CA ARG A 570 -18.44 3.96 5.73
C ARG A 570 -19.91 4.17 6.08
N ILE A 571 -20.70 3.10 6.13
CA ILE A 571 -22.09 3.17 6.60
C ILE A 571 -22.12 3.53 8.08
N GLY A 572 -21.28 2.89 8.89
CA GLY A 572 -21.15 3.18 10.32
C GLY A 572 -20.82 4.65 10.62
N PHE A 573 -19.85 5.24 9.93
CA PHE A 573 -19.54 6.67 10.06
C PHE A 573 -20.71 7.55 9.63
N ALA A 574 -21.33 7.26 8.49
CA ALA A 574 -22.46 8.04 8.01
C ALA A 574 -23.66 7.98 8.98
N LEU A 575 -23.90 6.84 9.64
CA LEU A 575 -24.93 6.71 10.69
C LEU A 575 -24.57 7.51 11.94
N ALA A 576 -23.31 7.40 12.39
CA ALA A 576 -22.81 8.11 13.55
C ALA A 576 -22.95 9.63 13.38
N GLU A 577 -22.65 10.14 12.19
CA GLU A 577 -22.82 11.56 11.82
C GLU A 577 -24.28 11.96 11.70
N ALA A 578 -25.11 11.17 10.99
CA ALA A 578 -26.49 11.53 10.73
C ALA A 578 -27.34 11.62 12.01
N TRP A 579 -27.13 10.72 12.98
CA TRP A 579 -27.85 10.73 14.26
C TRP A 579 -27.13 11.50 15.37
N GLY A 580 -25.81 11.71 15.29
CA GLY A 580 -24.99 12.28 16.37
C GLY A 580 -24.88 11.39 17.63
N THR A 581 -25.44 10.18 17.61
CA THR A 581 -25.53 9.27 18.78
C THR A 581 -24.20 9.00 19.47
N ILE A 582 -23.15 8.59 18.75
CA ILE A 582 -21.86 8.23 19.34
C ILE A 582 -21.20 9.48 19.93
N LEU A 583 -21.06 10.52 19.11
CA LEU A 583 -20.37 11.74 19.48
C LEU A 583 -21.05 12.44 20.66
N TYR A 584 -22.37 12.54 20.67
CA TYR A 584 -23.08 13.24 21.75
C TYR A 584 -23.06 12.40 23.03
N THR A 585 -23.12 11.06 22.92
CA THR A 585 -22.96 10.18 24.08
C THR A 585 -21.56 10.31 24.69
N ALA A 586 -20.50 10.48 23.89
CA ALA A 586 -19.16 10.75 24.42
C ALA A 586 -19.11 12.03 25.27
N HIS A 587 -19.75 13.11 24.80
CA HIS A 587 -19.89 14.36 25.57
C HIS A 587 -20.69 14.17 26.86
N LEU A 588 -21.78 13.38 26.82
CA LEU A 588 -22.57 13.08 28.01
C LEU A 588 -21.77 12.26 29.04
N VAL A 589 -21.07 11.21 28.59
CA VAL A 589 -20.26 10.34 29.46
C VAL A 589 -19.13 11.13 30.11
N ALA A 590 -18.45 12.01 29.36
CA ALA A 590 -17.44 12.90 29.92
C ALA A 590 -18.03 13.80 31.03
N ALA A 591 -19.16 14.48 30.76
CA ALA A 591 -19.82 15.35 31.74
C ALA A 591 -20.28 14.58 33.00
N CYS A 592 -20.86 13.40 32.83
CA CYS A 592 -21.27 12.54 33.94
C CYS A 592 -20.07 11.97 34.70
N GLY A 593 -18.95 11.69 34.03
CA GLY A 593 -17.69 11.24 34.62
C GLY A 593 -17.11 12.23 35.62
N HIS A 594 -17.08 13.53 35.28
CA HIS A 594 -16.65 14.57 36.21
C HIS A 594 -17.57 14.69 37.42
N ASN A 595 -18.88 14.69 37.20
CA ASN A 595 -19.88 14.71 38.27
C ASN A 595 -19.72 13.49 39.19
N ALA A 596 -19.54 12.29 38.65
CA ALA A 596 -19.33 11.06 39.40
C ALA A 596 -18.02 11.05 40.20
N ALA A 597 -16.93 11.64 39.68
CA ALA A 597 -15.65 11.72 40.38
C ALA A 597 -15.71 12.64 41.61
N GLN A 598 -16.60 13.64 41.59
CA GLN A 598 -16.81 14.56 42.70
C GLN A 598 -17.66 13.94 43.83
N PHE A 599 -18.44 12.89 43.55
CA PHE A 599 -19.38 12.30 44.50
C PHE A 599 -19.22 10.77 44.56
N SER A 600 -18.69 10.25 45.67
CA SER A 600 -18.35 8.82 45.87
C SER A 600 -19.49 7.83 45.60
N GLN A 601 -20.75 8.25 45.76
CA GLN A 601 -21.95 7.44 45.52
C GLN A 601 -22.27 7.21 44.02
N PHE A 602 -21.71 8.01 43.11
CA PHE A 602 -22.04 8.03 41.68
C PHE A 602 -20.95 7.46 40.76
N ARG A 603 -19.93 6.77 41.29
CA ARG A 603 -18.84 6.19 40.48
C ARG A 603 -19.38 5.39 39.28
N LEU A 604 -19.05 5.86 38.07
CA LEU A 604 -19.45 5.22 36.82
C LEU A 604 -18.57 4.00 36.53
N PRO A 605 -19.14 2.90 36.03
CA PRO A 605 -18.38 1.81 35.44
C PRO A 605 -17.57 2.31 34.24
N LYS A 606 -16.40 1.71 33.99
CA LYS A 606 -15.57 2.04 32.82
C LYS A 606 -16.26 1.53 31.55
N TRP A 607 -16.42 2.40 30.55
CA TRP A 607 -16.94 2.04 29.23
C TRP A 607 -15.79 1.97 28.23
N LYS A 608 -15.11 0.82 28.18
CA LYS A 608 -13.92 0.62 27.35
C LYS A 608 -14.18 0.86 25.86
N ASP A 609 -15.37 0.50 25.34
CA ASP A 609 -15.70 0.76 23.94
C ASP A 609 -15.76 2.27 23.63
N MET A 610 -16.27 3.10 24.54
CA MET A 610 -16.29 4.56 24.37
C MET A 610 -14.89 5.15 24.51
N ASP A 611 -14.11 4.68 25.49
CA ASP A 611 -12.71 5.09 25.65
C ASP A 611 -11.90 4.82 24.38
N LEU A 612 -12.09 3.64 23.76
CA LEU A 612 -11.42 3.29 22.50
C LEU A 612 -11.80 4.23 21.34
N ILE A 613 -13.07 4.62 21.20
CA ILE A 613 -13.48 5.63 20.20
C ILE A 613 -12.79 6.96 20.44
N ILE A 614 -12.68 7.36 21.72
CA ILE A 614 -12.04 8.61 22.10
C ILE A 614 -10.56 8.59 21.73
N ASP A 615 -9.88 7.48 21.96
CA ASP A 615 -8.48 7.29 21.59
C ASP A 615 -8.29 7.27 20.07
N MET A 616 -9.13 6.53 19.32
CA MET A 616 -9.01 6.38 17.86
C MET A 616 -9.24 7.68 17.07
N HIS A 617 -10.19 8.51 17.49
CA HIS A 617 -10.53 9.76 16.81
C HIS A 617 -9.86 11.01 17.43
N GLY A 618 -9.15 10.83 18.54
CA GLY A 618 -8.48 11.88 19.28
C GLY A 618 -9.42 12.76 20.12
N GLU A 619 -9.07 12.92 21.40
CA GLU A 619 -9.77 13.76 22.36
C GLU A 619 -10.06 15.18 21.82
N ALA A 620 -9.08 15.76 21.13
CA ALA A 620 -9.17 17.13 20.66
C ALA A 620 -10.23 17.33 19.56
N ASP A 621 -10.43 16.33 18.72
CA ASP A 621 -11.41 16.39 17.65
C ASP A 621 -12.83 16.10 18.16
N ILE A 622 -12.97 15.15 19.09
CA ILE A 622 -14.25 14.83 19.74
C ILE A 622 -14.78 16.00 20.57
N PHE A 623 -13.95 16.58 21.42
CA PHE A 623 -14.34 17.66 22.33
C PHE A 623 -14.11 19.06 21.73
N GLY A 624 -13.64 19.14 20.49
CA GLY A 624 -13.36 20.41 19.80
C GLY A 624 -12.25 21.24 20.45
N GLY A 625 -11.39 20.65 21.29
CA GLY A 625 -10.35 21.34 22.04
C GLY A 625 -9.79 20.49 23.18
N LYS A 626 -9.62 21.06 24.36
CA LYS A 626 -9.22 20.26 25.53
C LYS A 626 -10.41 19.43 26.02
N VAL A 627 -10.15 18.25 26.58
CA VAL A 627 -11.16 17.48 27.30
C VAL A 627 -11.81 18.39 28.35
N PRO A 628 -13.16 18.53 28.34
CA PRO A 628 -13.85 19.39 29.29
C PRO A 628 -13.57 18.90 30.72
N LYS A 629 -13.52 19.80 31.70
CA LYS A 629 -13.29 19.42 33.12
C LYS A 629 -14.43 19.83 34.03
N THR A 630 -15.28 20.72 33.55
CA THR A 630 -16.43 21.27 34.26
C THR A 630 -17.67 21.13 33.39
N ILE A 631 -18.85 21.22 34.00
CA ILE A 631 -20.12 21.18 33.24
C ILE A 631 -20.24 22.33 32.23
N ASP A 632 -19.70 23.51 32.57
CA ASP A 632 -19.62 24.65 31.64
C ASP A 632 -18.73 24.33 30.44
N ASP A 633 -17.56 23.74 30.69
CA ASP A 633 -16.65 23.33 29.63
C ASP A 633 -17.31 22.27 28.75
N SER A 634 -18.02 21.29 29.33
CA SER A 634 -18.75 20.26 28.60
C SER A 634 -19.83 20.85 27.70
N TYR A 635 -20.61 21.83 28.19
CA TYR A 635 -21.64 22.47 27.38
C TYR A 635 -21.04 23.33 26.25
N ILE A 636 -20.00 24.11 26.54
CA ILE A 636 -19.31 24.91 25.50
C ILE A 636 -18.64 24.01 24.47
N SER A 637 -17.98 22.93 24.91
CA SER A 637 -17.36 21.92 24.06
C SER A 637 -18.41 21.26 23.15
N PHE A 638 -19.57 20.90 23.70
CA PHE A 638 -20.69 20.37 22.93
C PHE A 638 -21.21 21.37 21.88
N LEU A 639 -21.43 22.64 22.25
CA LEU A 639 -21.85 23.68 21.30
C LEU A 639 -20.80 23.91 20.21
N GLN A 640 -19.52 23.85 20.55
CA GLN A 640 -18.44 24.01 19.58
C GLN A 640 -18.42 22.84 18.59
N MET A 641 -18.67 21.61 19.07
CA MET A 641 -18.82 20.42 18.23
C MET A 641 -20.06 20.51 17.34
N MET A 642 -21.18 21.00 17.85
CA MET A 642 -22.41 21.26 17.08
C MET A 642 -22.26 22.38 16.03
N GLY A 643 -21.11 23.06 15.99
CA GLY A 643 -20.81 24.06 14.97
C GLY A 643 -21.35 25.45 15.28
N TYR A 644 -21.59 25.81 16.55
CA TYR A 644 -21.96 27.18 16.90
C TYR A 644 -20.77 28.15 16.72
N SER A 645 -21.07 29.41 16.36
CA SER A 645 -20.05 30.43 16.11
C SER A 645 -19.28 30.83 17.37
N SER A 646 -18.06 31.34 17.18
CA SER A 646 -17.21 31.83 18.29
C SER A 646 -17.91 32.88 19.15
N GLU A 647 -18.75 33.69 18.54
CA GLU A 647 -19.53 34.75 19.17
C GLU A 647 -20.63 34.15 20.07
N VAL A 648 -21.31 33.09 19.62
CA VAL A 648 -22.28 32.36 20.45
C VAL A 648 -21.58 31.69 21.62
N LEU A 649 -20.44 31.02 21.38
CA LEU A 649 -19.66 30.37 22.44
C LEU A 649 -19.16 31.38 23.49
N ALA A 650 -18.66 32.54 23.05
CA ALA A 650 -18.22 33.60 23.96
C ALA A 650 -19.41 34.16 24.77
N SER A 651 -20.54 34.43 24.13
CA SER A 651 -21.76 34.88 24.82
C SER A 651 -22.25 33.85 25.84
N MET A 652 -22.24 32.57 25.48
CA MET A 652 -22.62 31.46 26.37
C MET A 652 -21.65 31.26 27.52
N ARG A 653 -20.37 31.66 27.42
CA ARG A 653 -19.44 31.65 28.57
C ARG A 653 -19.75 32.73 29.60
N HIS A 654 -20.31 33.86 29.16
CA HIS A 654 -20.58 35.01 30.04
C HIS A 654 -22.03 35.08 30.54
N ALA A 655 -22.95 34.29 29.97
CA ALA A 655 -24.35 34.27 30.40
C ALA A 655 -24.50 33.93 31.91
N TYR A 656 -25.24 34.75 32.66
CA TYR A 656 -25.46 34.60 34.11
C TYR A 656 -24.16 34.57 34.94
N THR A 657 -23.13 35.29 34.50
CA THR A 657 -21.90 35.56 35.27
C THR A 657 -21.73 37.07 35.46
N ASP A 658 -21.15 37.50 36.58
CA ASP A 658 -20.82 38.92 36.84
C ASP A 658 -19.62 39.44 36.00
N THR A 659 -19.13 38.64 35.05
CA THR A 659 -17.98 39.01 34.22
C THR A 659 -18.40 39.95 33.09
N GLN A 660 -17.67 41.05 32.92
CA GLN A 660 -17.94 41.98 31.81
C GLN A 660 -17.79 41.28 30.46
N LEU A 661 -18.78 41.45 29.59
CA LEU A 661 -18.75 40.97 28.21
C LEU A 661 -17.54 41.59 27.48
N PRO A 662 -16.77 40.79 26.72
CA PRO A 662 -15.68 41.30 25.89
C PRO A 662 -16.10 42.43 24.95
N GLU A 663 -15.25 43.45 24.79
CA GLU A 663 -15.54 44.68 24.02
C GLU A 663 -15.97 44.39 22.56
N HIS A 664 -15.47 43.31 21.96
CA HIS A 664 -15.84 42.87 20.61
C HIS A 664 -17.29 42.35 20.50
N LEU A 665 -17.89 41.87 21.59
CA LEU A 665 -19.32 41.51 21.64
C LEU A 665 -20.21 42.74 21.88
N LEU A 666 -19.67 43.79 22.50
CA LEU A 666 -20.37 45.03 22.84
C LEU A 666 -20.40 46.05 21.69
N ARG A 667 -19.35 46.14 20.85
CA ARG A 667 -19.17 47.14 19.76
C ARG A 667 -20.03 46.94 18.49
N ARG A 668 -21.16 46.23 18.57
CA ARG A 668 -21.97 45.90 17.39
C ARG A 668 -22.62 47.14 16.74
N ARG A 669 -22.44 47.30 15.42
CA ARG A 669 -23.35 48.11 14.59
C ARG A 669 -24.71 47.40 14.56
N ARG A 670 -25.78 48.10 14.94
CA ARG A 670 -27.17 47.60 15.14
C ARG A 670 -27.83 46.81 14.00
N GLN A 671 -27.15 46.49 12.90
CA GLN A 671 -27.77 45.95 11.66
C GLN A 671 -27.19 44.63 11.14
N THR A 672 -26.15 44.04 11.73
CA THR A 672 -25.61 42.74 11.25
C THR A 672 -26.18 41.58 12.07
N PRO A 673 -26.92 40.61 11.47
CA PRO A 673 -27.43 39.45 12.20
C PRO A 673 -26.27 38.61 12.79
N VAL A 674 -26.50 37.97 13.95
CA VAL A 674 -25.56 36.97 14.49
C VAL A 674 -25.64 35.75 13.59
N ASN A 675 -24.54 35.38 12.94
CA ASN A 675 -24.43 34.05 12.37
C ASN A 675 -24.34 33.07 13.55
N LEU A 676 -25.42 32.32 13.76
CA LEU A 676 -25.50 31.30 14.80
C LEU A 676 -24.50 30.17 14.52
N GLU A 677 -24.28 29.88 13.26
CA GLU A 677 -23.41 28.80 12.79
C GLU A 677 -21.99 29.32 12.53
N SER A 678 -21.03 28.49 12.92
CA SER A 678 -19.64 28.58 12.52
C SER A 678 -19.51 28.38 11.01
N LYS A 679 -18.51 29.03 10.40
CA LYS A 679 -18.17 28.83 8.99
C LYS A 679 -17.86 27.38 8.63
N ASN A 680 -17.42 26.59 9.61
CA ASN A 680 -17.03 25.20 9.41
C ASN A 680 -18.17 24.20 9.70
N GLY A 681 -19.34 24.67 10.17
CA GLY A 681 -20.47 23.80 10.51
C GLY A 681 -20.20 22.86 11.70
N PRO A 682 -21.09 21.87 11.91
CA PRO A 682 -20.91 20.83 12.92
C PRO A 682 -19.73 19.91 12.58
N LYS A 683 -19.08 19.39 13.62
CA LYS A 683 -17.95 18.45 13.48
C LYS A 683 -18.44 17.00 13.58
N GLY A 684 -18.07 16.18 12.60
CA GLY A 684 -18.23 14.72 12.64
C GLY A 684 -17.04 14.01 13.28
N LEU A 685 -17.09 12.67 13.31
CA LEU A 685 -15.96 11.84 13.70
C LEU A 685 -14.86 11.96 12.62
N LYS A 686 -13.62 12.24 13.03
CA LYS A 686 -12.50 12.35 12.09
C LYS A 686 -11.75 11.05 11.99
N ASP A 687 -11.62 10.53 10.78
CA ASP A 687 -10.75 9.40 10.50
C ASP A 687 -9.27 9.85 10.56
N HIS A 688 -8.49 9.25 11.46
CA HIS A 688 -7.05 9.51 11.63
C HIS A 688 -6.18 8.46 10.93
N THR A 689 -6.80 7.51 10.23
CA THR A 689 -6.08 6.50 9.45
C THR A 689 -5.33 7.14 8.29
N GLN A 690 -4.14 6.63 8.02
CA GLN A 690 -3.20 7.10 7.02
C GLN A 690 -3.04 6.08 5.90
N ILE A 691 -3.04 4.79 6.22
CA ILE A 691 -2.79 3.69 5.28
C ILE A 691 -4.08 3.19 4.65
N ILE A 692 -5.17 3.05 5.41
CA ILE A 692 -6.48 2.63 4.88
C ILE A 692 -6.99 3.50 3.72
N PRO A 693 -6.87 4.85 3.75
CA PRO A 693 -7.30 5.70 2.63
C PRO A 693 -6.61 5.39 1.30
N ILE A 694 -5.35 4.91 1.32
CA ILE A 694 -4.61 4.52 0.10
C ILE A 694 -5.37 3.43 -0.66
N PHE A 695 -5.92 2.47 0.09
CA PHE A 695 -6.59 1.30 -0.46
C PHE A 695 -8.10 1.53 -0.67
N THR A 696 -8.68 2.55 -0.03
CA THR A 696 -10.12 2.80 -0.07
C THR A 696 -10.62 3.07 -1.49
N GLU A 697 -9.93 3.91 -2.27
CA GLU A 697 -10.32 4.18 -3.66
C GLU A 697 -10.17 2.94 -4.53
N LYS A 698 -9.11 2.15 -4.33
CA LYS A 698 -8.86 0.89 -5.05
C LYS A 698 -9.97 -0.13 -4.84
N TYR A 699 -10.29 -0.48 -3.60
CA TYR A 699 -11.24 -1.56 -3.30
C TYR A 699 -12.72 -1.14 -3.34
N LEU A 700 -13.02 0.17 -3.26
CA LEU A 700 -14.39 0.69 -3.39
C LEU A 700 -14.69 1.30 -4.77
N GLY A 701 -13.66 1.52 -5.59
CA GLY A 701 -13.76 2.05 -6.95
C GLY A 701 -14.16 0.99 -7.98
N ASN A 702 -13.94 1.28 -9.27
CA ASN A 702 -14.18 0.32 -10.33
C ASN A 702 -13.08 -0.77 -10.31
N PRO A 703 -13.44 -2.06 -10.13
CA PRO A 703 -12.46 -3.16 -10.11
C PRO A 703 -11.56 -3.25 -11.36
N LYS A 704 -12.04 -2.83 -12.55
CA LYS A 704 -11.25 -2.86 -13.79
C LYS A 704 -10.27 -1.68 -13.93
N VAL A 705 -10.55 -0.55 -13.29
CA VAL A 705 -9.77 0.69 -13.47
C VAL A 705 -8.57 0.73 -12.52
N GLY A 706 -8.63 -0.01 -11.41
CA GLY A 706 -7.82 0.27 -10.23
C GLY A 706 -7.04 -0.90 -9.65
N THR A 707 -6.48 -1.81 -10.45
CA THR A 707 -5.44 -2.70 -9.92
C THR A 707 -4.20 -1.91 -9.49
N LYS A 708 -3.93 -0.74 -10.08
CA LYS A 708 -2.72 0.06 -9.80
C LYS A 708 -2.87 0.93 -8.53
N VAL A 709 -2.18 0.56 -7.45
CA VAL A 709 -1.84 1.39 -6.30
C VAL A 709 -1.05 2.61 -6.77
N ASP A 710 -1.54 3.80 -6.42
CA ASP A 710 -0.82 5.04 -6.72
C ASP A 710 0.40 5.17 -5.81
N ILE A 711 1.56 4.76 -6.33
CA ILE A 711 2.84 4.85 -5.63
C ILE A 711 3.17 6.31 -5.23
N ASN A 712 2.59 7.33 -5.87
CA ASN A 712 2.78 8.72 -5.44
C ASN A 712 2.05 9.03 -4.11
N VAL A 713 0.92 8.38 -3.84
CA VAL A 713 0.20 8.49 -2.56
C VAL A 713 1.03 7.84 -1.46
N ILE A 714 1.61 6.67 -1.74
CA ILE A 714 2.57 6.01 -0.84
C ILE A 714 3.80 6.89 -0.58
N GLU A 715 4.39 7.50 -1.62
CA GLU A 715 5.56 8.39 -1.49
C GLU A 715 5.24 9.61 -0.61
N ALA A 716 4.05 10.20 -0.75
CA ALA A 716 3.61 11.31 0.10
C ALA A 716 3.49 10.87 1.57
N LEU A 717 2.92 9.70 1.82
CA LEU A 717 2.75 9.14 3.16
C LEU A 717 4.07 8.78 3.83
N LEU A 718 4.98 8.12 3.12
CA LEU A 718 6.31 7.80 3.66
C LEU A 718 7.11 9.05 4.02
N THR A 719 6.95 10.13 3.23
CA THR A 719 7.57 11.42 3.53
C THR A 719 6.97 12.06 4.79
N ASP A 720 5.65 11.96 4.96
CA ASP A 720 4.96 12.51 6.13
C ASP A 720 5.22 11.69 7.41
N LEU A 721 5.28 10.35 7.31
CA LEU A 721 5.71 9.46 8.40
C LEU A 721 7.17 9.72 8.81
N GLY A 722 8.07 9.93 7.85
CA GLY A 722 9.46 10.30 8.11
C GLY A 722 9.63 11.67 8.77
N SER A 723 8.72 12.61 8.48
CA SER A 723 8.70 13.95 9.07
C SER A 723 8.13 13.98 10.50
N SER A 724 7.32 12.98 10.87
CA SER A 724 6.66 12.85 12.18
C SER A 724 7.61 12.46 13.33
N ARG A 725 8.84 11.99 13.03
CA ARG A 725 9.83 11.63 14.07
C ARG A 725 10.41 12.81 14.87
N HIS A 726 10.06 14.06 14.56
CA HIS A 726 10.41 15.23 15.36
C HIS A 726 9.17 16.08 15.71
N PRO A 727 8.52 15.85 16.86
CA PRO A 727 7.44 16.71 17.32
C PRO A 727 8.03 17.97 17.95
N THR A 728 8.48 18.93 17.14
CA THR A 728 8.59 20.31 17.62
C THR A 728 7.33 21.05 17.22
N GLY A 729 6.41 21.16 18.18
CA GLY A 729 5.16 21.88 18.02
C GLY A 729 5.40 23.33 17.55
N LYS A 730 5.02 23.60 16.30
CA LYS A 730 4.62 24.91 15.79
C LYS A 730 3.97 24.67 14.43
N SER A 731 2.71 25.08 14.30
CA SER A 731 2.00 25.13 13.02
C SER A 731 2.77 26.03 12.05
N VAL A 732 3.36 25.46 11.01
CA VAL A 732 3.92 26.23 9.90
C VAL A 732 3.02 26.02 8.69
N GLY A 733 2.58 27.12 8.08
CA GLY A 733 1.76 27.13 6.86
C GLY A 733 2.41 26.39 5.69
N PRO A 734 1.78 26.37 4.49
CA PRO A 734 2.14 25.46 3.41
C PRO A 734 3.59 25.72 2.95
N ALA A 735 4.51 24.93 3.51
CA ALA A 735 5.91 24.98 3.17
C ALA A 735 6.02 24.53 1.71
N ARG A 736 6.49 25.44 0.86
CA ARG A 736 6.77 25.18 -0.55
C ARG A 736 7.83 24.08 -0.62
N ARG A 737 7.38 22.82 -0.71
CA ARG A 737 8.22 21.60 -0.74
C ARG A 737 9.28 21.75 -1.86
N LYS A 738 10.51 22.07 -1.49
CA LYS A 738 11.68 21.87 -2.36
C LYS A 738 11.88 20.36 -2.44
N ARG A 739 11.48 19.75 -3.57
CA ARG A 739 11.80 18.35 -3.86
C ARG A 739 13.33 18.25 -4.00
N ASN A 740 13.98 17.64 -3.02
CA ASN A 740 15.37 17.22 -3.17
C ASN A 740 15.40 16.01 -4.12
N HIS A 741 16.29 16.03 -5.11
CA HIS A 741 16.53 14.90 -6.04
C HIS A 741 17.22 13.68 -5.35
N ARG A 742 17.18 13.62 -4.01
CA ARG A 742 17.87 12.63 -3.16
C ARG A 742 16.90 12.02 -2.15
N SER A 743 15.66 11.78 -2.55
CA SER A 743 14.70 11.03 -1.75
C SER A 743 15.24 9.61 -1.50
N PRO A 744 15.00 9.04 -0.30
CA PRO A 744 15.36 7.66 -0.03
C PRO A 744 14.66 6.74 -1.03
N LYS A 745 15.34 5.66 -1.45
CA LYS A 745 14.76 4.58 -2.25
C LYS A 745 14.45 3.43 -1.31
N PHE A 746 13.39 2.68 -1.62
CA PHE A 746 12.98 1.50 -0.89
C PHE A 746 12.94 0.31 -1.85
N SER A 747 13.33 -0.86 -1.35
CA SER A 747 13.05 -2.14 -2.00
C SER A 747 11.53 -2.44 -1.94
N ILE A 748 11.06 -3.40 -2.75
CA ILE A 748 9.65 -3.84 -2.66
C ILE A 748 9.38 -4.38 -1.24
N VAL A 749 10.28 -5.19 -0.70
CA VAL A 749 10.13 -5.85 0.61
C VAL A 749 10.04 -4.81 1.75
N GLN A 750 10.92 -3.81 1.74
CA GLN A 750 10.87 -2.72 2.73
C GLN A 750 9.56 -1.96 2.67
N LEU A 751 9.08 -1.63 1.46
CA LEU A 751 7.81 -0.94 1.30
C LEU A 751 6.65 -1.80 1.82
N LEU A 752 6.64 -3.10 1.52
CA LEU A 752 5.63 -4.02 2.01
C LEU A 752 5.65 -4.13 3.53
N SER A 753 6.83 -4.16 4.16
CA SER A 753 6.95 -4.19 5.63
C SER A 753 6.36 -2.93 6.27
N ILE A 754 6.56 -1.75 5.68
CA ILE A 754 5.94 -0.51 6.17
C ILE A 754 4.41 -0.56 6.01
N LEU A 755 3.92 -1.05 4.87
CA LEU A 755 2.48 -1.19 4.62
C LEU A 755 1.83 -2.21 5.56
N GLU A 756 2.50 -3.33 5.82
CA GLU A 756 2.07 -4.35 6.79
C GLU A 756 1.94 -3.76 8.19
N GLN A 757 2.99 -3.13 8.71
CA GLN A 757 2.97 -2.51 10.04
C GLN A 757 1.91 -1.41 10.15
N GLY A 758 1.78 -0.62 9.08
CA GLY A 758 0.77 0.43 8.97
C GLY A 758 -0.66 -0.11 9.02
N LEU A 759 -0.97 -1.13 8.22
CA LEU A 759 -2.27 -1.80 8.22
C LEU A 759 -2.57 -2.46 9.57
N MET A 760 -1.59 -3.14 10.17
CA MET A 760 -1.74 -3.72 11.51
C MET A 760 -2.07 -2.66 12.57
N SER A 761 -1.43 -1.49 12.50
CA SER A 761 -1.69 -0.39 13.45
C SER A 761 -3.09 0.24 13.30
N GLU A 762 -3.66 0.19 12.10
CA GLU A 762 -4.96 0.78 11.78
C GLU A 762 -6.12 -0.24 11.78
N THR A 763 -5.80 -1.53 11.95
CA THR A 763 -6.78 -2.63 11.92
C THR A 763 -7.85 -2.47 12.98
N THR A 764 -7.52 -1.93 14.16
CA THR A 764 -8.50 -1.65 15.22
C THR A 764 -9.56 -0.65 14.77
N SER A 765 -9.17 0.42 14.07
CA SER A 765 -10.09 1.43 13.53
C SER A 765 -11.03 0.82 12.49
N LEU A 766 -10.47 -0.02 11.62
CA LEU A 766 -11.22 -0.70 10.57
C LEU A 766 -12.23 -1.72 11.11
N ARG A 767 -11.84 -2.50 12.13
CA ARG A 767 -12.66 -3.57 12.72
C ARG A 767 -13.73 -3.09 13.70
N PHE A 768 -13.63 -1.86 14.20
CA PHE A 768 -14.60 -1.31 15.15
C PHE A 768 -16.01 -1.23 14.53
N ASP A 769 -17.00 -1.88 15.16
CA ASP A 769 -18.39 -1.91 14.66
C ASP A 769 -19.15 -0.64 15.10
N TYR A 770 -18.99 0.42 14.31
CA TYR A 770 -19.68 1.69 14.54
C TYR A 770 -21.21 1.58 14.48
N ILE A 771 -21.76 0.63 13.73
CA ILE A 771 -23.22 0.40 13.68
C ILE A 771 -23.69 -0.19 15.00
N SER A 772 -23.04 -1.25 15.48
CA SER A 772 -23.35 -1.85 16.79
C SER A 772 -23.20 -0.82 17.92
N MET A 773 -22.16 0.04 17.86
CA MET A 773 -22.00 1.14 18.81
C MET A 773 -23.11 2.18 18.74
N HIS A 774 -23.50 2.59 17.52
CA HIS A 774 -24.64 3.48 17.29
C HIS A 774 -25.92 2.93 17.93
N LEU A 775 -26.22 1.65 17.74
CA LEU A 775 -27.41 1.00 18.32
C LEU A 775 -27.38 0.97 19.86
N ARG A 776 -26.22 0.72 20.46
CA ARG A 776 -26.05 0.80 21.93
C ARG A 776 -26.25 2.22 22.45
N CYS A 777 -25.71 3.22 21.76
CA CYS A 777 -25.91 4.61 22.11
C CYS A 777 -27.40 5.00 22.04
N ILE A 778 -28.15 4.54 21.04
CA ILE A 778 -29.60 4.75 20.99
C ILE A 778 -30.29 4.16 22.22
N ARG A 779 -30.01 2.90 22.56
CA ARG A 779 -30.63 2.25 23.73
C ARG A 779 -30.32 3.00 25.03
N LEU A 780 -29.06 3.40 25.24
CA LEU A 780 -28.66 4.19 26.39
C LEU A 780 -29.38 5.55 26.42
N LEU A 781 -29.44 6.27 25.30
CA LEU A 781 -30.07 7.58 25.25
C LEU A 781 -31.59 7.50 25.49
N ARG A 782 -32.24 6.38 25.15
CA ARG A 782 -33.65 6.12 25.52
C ARG A 782 -33.81 6.01 27.03
N GLU A 783 -32.93 5.26 27.70
CA GLU A 783 -32.92 5.17 29.16
C GLU A 783 -32.69 6.55 29.80
N VAL A 784 -31.72 7.31 29.30
CA VAL A 784 -31.42 8.67 29.77
C VAL A 784 -32.64 9.59 29.57
N LYS A 785 -33.32 9.52 28.42
CA LYS A 785 -34.56 10.27 28.15
C LYS A 785 -35.65 9.86 29.14
N ALA A 786 -35.86 8.57 29.37
CA ALA A 786 -36.90 8.06 30.27
C ALA A 786 -36.69 8.55 31.71
N HIS A 787 -35.47 8.48 32.23
CA HIS A 787 -35.15 8.94 33.59
C HIS A 787 -35.35 10.45 33.79
N ASN A 788 -35.19 11.25 32.72
CA ASN A 788 -35.33 12.71 32.77
C ASN A 788 -36.66 13.20 32.18
N HIS A 789 -37.56 12.30 31.79
CA HIS A 789 -38.72 12.63 30.97
C HIS A 789 -39.67 13.60 31.67
N ASP A 790 -40.08 13.28 32.90
CA ASP A 790 -41.02 14.09 33.67
C ASP A 790 -40.49 15.51 33.92
N TYR A 791 -39.17 15.64 34.12
CA TYR A 791 -38.52 16.92 34.30
C TYR A 791 -38.63 17.78 33.03
N PHE A 792 -38.28 17.23 31.87
CA PHE A 792 -38.33 17.97 30.60
C PHE A 792 -39.75 18.19 30.12
N LEU A 793 -40.66 17.24 30.33
CA LEU A 793 -42.08 17.37 30.01
C LEU A 793 -42.69 18.57 30.76
N GLY A 794 -42.39 18.72 32.05
CA GLY A 794 -42.88 19.84 32.86
C GLY A 794 -42.26 21.21 32.50
N LYS A 795 -41.11 21.24 31.82
CA LYS A 795 -40.39 22.49 31.50
C LYS A 795 -40.49 22.93 30.04
N LEU A 796 -40.45 21.98 29.11
CA LEU A 796 -40.40 22.20 27.66
C LEU A 796 -41.68 21.73 26.95
N GLY A 797 -42.57 21.02 27.65
CA GLY A 797 -43.77 20.42 27.06
C GLY A 797 -43.48 19.11 26.32
N PRO A 798 -44.51 18.47 25.74
CA PRO A 798 -44.39 17.13 25.13
C PRO A 798 -43.57 17.09 23.85
N GLY A 799 -43.36 18.23 23.16
CA GLY A 799 -42.69 18.30 21.87
C GLY A 799 -41.16 18.49 21.89
N TYR A 800 -40.50 18.37 23.06
CA TYR A 800 -39.06 18.65 23.15
C TYR A 800 -38.16 17.61 22.43
N ILE A 801 -38.68 16.38 22.25
CA ILE A 801 -38.11 15.31 21.41
C ILE A 801 -39.29 14.57 20.76
N GLU A 802 -39.46 14.75 19.45
CA GLU A 802 -40.60 14.20 18.69
C GLU A 802 -40.48 12.69 18.44
N GLY A 803 -39.26 12.17 18.32
CA GLY A 803 -39.02 10.76 18.05
C GLY A 803 -37.55 10.37 18.18
N ASP A 804 -37.23 9.11 17.85
CA ASP A 804 -35.88 8.57 18.01
C ASP A 804 -34.84 9.26 17.10
N HIS A 805 -35.26 9.85 15.99
CA HIS A 805 -34.39 10.63 15.10
C HIS A 805 -33.84 11.91 15.76
N GLN A 806 -34.48 12.41 16.83
CA GLN A 806 -34.02 13.56 17.65
C GLN A 806 -33.45 13.12 19.00
N LEU A 807 -33.33 11.82 19.25
CA LEU A 807 -33.01 11.29 20.58
C LEU A 807 -31.69 11.83 21.13
N SER A 808 -30.68 11.99 20.27
CA SER A 808 -29.37 12.50 20.66
C SER A 808 -29.41 13.93 21.22
N TRP A 809 -30.44 14.73 20.88
CA TRP A 809 -30.59 16.10 21.37
C TRP A 809 -30.84 16.16 22.89
N ILE A 810 -31.26 15.06 23.53
CA ILE A 810 -31.36 14.96 24.99
C ILE A 810 -30.06 15.36 25.68
N VAL A 811 -28.90 15.06 25.06
CA VAL A 811 -27.58 15.43 25.59
C VAL A 811 -27.45 16.94 25.67
N GLY A 812 -27.77 17.65 24.59
CA GLY A 812 -27.73 19.11 24.55
C GLY A 812 -28.65 19.74 25.60
N TRP A 813 -29.84 19.18 25.78
CA TRP A 813 -30.76 19.60 26.85
C TRP A 813 -30.18 19.38 28.24
N ILE A 814 -29.65 18.19 28.54
CA ILE A 814 -29.04 17.89 29.84
C ILE A 814 -27.88 18.84 30.13
N LEU A 815 -26.96 19.02 29.19
CA LEU A 815 -25.79 19.90 29.37
C LEU A 815 -26.20 21.36 29.54
N HIS A 816 -27.15 21.85 28.74
CA HIS A 816 -27.67 23.20 28.87
C HIS A 816 -28.27 23.42 30.26
N TRP A 817 -29.25 22.60 30.66
CA TRP A 817 -29.95 22.79 31.92
C TRP A 817 -29.04 22.55 33.14
N ALA A 818 -28.10 21.62 33.07
CA ALA A 818 -27.10 21.43 34.13
C ALA A 818 -26.19 22.66 34.29
N THR A 819 -25.78 23.28 33.18
CA THR A 819 -24.98 24.51 33.19
C THR A 819 -25.77 25.68 33.75
N MET A 820 -26.98 25.92 33.24
CA MET A 820 -27.79 27.08 33.63
C MET A 820 -28.27 26.99 35.09
N SER A 821 -28.67 25.80 35.55
CA SER A 821 -29.05 25.60 36.96
C SER A 821 -27.86 25.75 37.91
N GLY A 822 -26.66 25.29 37.50
CA GLY A 822 -25.43 25.52 38.25
C GLY A 822 -25.08 27.01 38.39
N ARG A 823 -25.17 27.78 37.29
CA ARG A 823 -24.91 29.23 37.31
C ARG A 823 -25.94 29.99 38.15
N ALA A 824 -27.21 29.64 38.01
CA ALA A 824 -28.27 30.25 38.80
C ALA A 824 -28.07 30.00 40.31
N ALA A 825 -27.62 28.80 40.68
CA ALA A 825 -27.29 28.46 42.07
C ALA A 825 -26.12 29.31 42.60
N GLU A 826 -25.06 29.50 41.80
CA GLU A 826 -23.92 30.36 42.18
C GLU A 826 -24.33 31.82 42.35
N TYR A 827 -25.19 32.33 41.46
CA TYR A 827 -25.70 33.70 41.53
C TYR A 827 -26.46 33.98 42.83
N ILE A 828 -27.18 32.98 43.37
CA ILE A 828 -27.86 33.09 44.68
C ILE A 828 -26.98 32.65 45.86
N GLY A 829 -25.67 32.51 45.66
CA GLY A 829 -24.69 32.24 46.71
C GLY A 829 -24.50 30.77 47.08
N ILE A 830 -25.07 29.83 46.33
CA ILE A 830 -24.88 28.40 46.53
C ILE A 830 -23.67 27.95 45.71
N LYS A 831 -22.58 27.59 46.40
CA LYS A 831 -21.39 27.05 45.73
C LYS A 831 -21.73 25.71 45.08
N ARG A 832 -21.35 25.54 43.81
CA ARG A 832 -21.33 24.23 43.17
C ARG A 832 -20.37 23.32 43.93
N GLU A 833 -20.65 22.02 43.91
CA GLU A 833 -19.66 21.00 44.34
C GLU A 833 -19.31 21.04 45.84
N LYS A 834 -20.28 21.37 46.71
CA LYS A 834 -20.17 21.16 48.17
C LYS A 834 -21.31 20.31 48.71
N LEU A 835 -21.03 19.49 49.73
CA LEU A 835 -22.07 19.00 50.64
C LEU A 835 -22.76 20.22 51.25
N GLY A 836 -24.07 20.33 51.07
CA GLY A 836 -24.88 21.41 51.64
C GLY A 836 -24.85 21.40 53.17
N ARG A 837 -25.33 22.48 53.79
CA ARG A 837 -25.36 22.66 55.26
C ARG A 837 -26.12 21.56 56.03
N GLN A 838 -26.93 20.75 55.35
CA GLN A 838 -27.67 19.60 55.90
C GLN A 838 -27.14 18.24 55.42
N GLY A 839 -25.96 18.18 54.80
CA GLY A 839 -25.40 16.94 54.23
C GLY A 839 -25.95 16.55 52.85
N GLY A 840 -26.92 17.30 52.30
CA GLY A 840 -27.48 17.07 50.97
C GLY A 840 -26.57 17.59 49.84
N MET A 841 -26.43 16.80 48.78
CA MET A 841 -25.63 17.12 47.59
C MET A 841 -26.28 18.25 46.77
N VAL A 842 -25.53 19.32 46.49
CA VAL A 842 -25.98 20.39 45.56
C VAL A 842 -25.41 20.09 44.17
N GLY A 843 -26.25 19.54 43.29
CA GLY A 843 -25.90 19.24 41.91
C GLY A 843 -27.13 19.29 40.99
N SER A 844 -26.90 19.33 39.68
CA SER A 844 -27.99 19.32 38.70
C SER A 844 -28.78 18.01 38.77
N LYS A 845 -30.09 18.10 39.02
CA LYS A 845 -30.99 16.94 39.06
C LYS A 845 -30.97 16.15 37.75
N VAL A 846 -30.93 16.83 36.61
CA VAL A 846 -30.92 16.19 35.29
C VAL A 846 -29.60 15.49 34.99
N LEU A 847 -28.47 16.05 35.44
CA LEU A 847 -27.16 15.42 35.27
C LEU A 847 -27.01 14.20 36.18
N ALA A 848 -27.53 14.28 37.42
CA ALA A 848 -27.57 13.14 38.33
C ALA A 848 -28.45 12.00 37.78
N GLY A 849 -29.65 12.31 37.27
CA GLY A 849 -30.53 11.33 36.63
C GLY A 849 -29.90 10.67 35.40
N ALA A 850 -29.18 11.44 34.56
CA ALA A 850 -28.42 10.89 33.44
C ALA A 850 -27.26 10.00 33.90
N THR A 851 -26.53 10.40 34.95
CA THR A 851 -25.42 9.61 35.53
C THR A 851 -25.93 8.26 36.06
N GLU A 852 -27.09 8.26 36.73
CA GLU A 852 -27.73 7.05 37.23
C GLU A 852 -28.20 6.12 36.09
N ALA A 853 -28.81 6.68 35.05
CA ALA A 853 -29.22 5.91 33.86
C ALA A 853 -28.02 5.22 33.18
N ILE A 854 -26.90 5.92 33.01
CA ILE A 854 -25.66 5.34 32.45
C ILE A 854 -25.12 4.25 33.35
N LYS A 855 -25.03 4.49 34.67
CA LYS A 855 -24.56 3.51 35.65
C LYS A 855 -25.41 2.23 35.62
N LYS A 856 -26.73 2.39 35.61
CA LYS A 856 -27.70 1.29 35.54
C LYS A 856 -27.52 0.49 34.25
N PHE A 857 -27.52 1.17 33.11
CA PHE A 857 -27.35 0.56 31.80
C PHE A 857 -26.07 -0.28 31.71
N LEU A 858 -24.91 0.29 32.08
CA LEU A 858 -23.62 -0.41 32.01
C LEU A 858 -23.55 -1.62 32.96
N ASN A 859 -24.12 -1.51 34.16
CA ASN A 859 -24.12 -2.61 35.13
C ASN A 859 -25.08 -3.75 34.74
N GLU A 860 -26.28 -3.42 34.25
CA GLU A 860 -27.31 -4.42 33.93
C GLU A 860 -27.02 -5.14 32.61
N THR A 861 -26.55 -4.40 31.60
CA THR A 861 -26.34 -4.97 30.26
C THR A 861 -24.96 -5.58 30.06
N GLN A 862 -23.96 -5.15 30.85
CA GLN A 862 -22.55 -5.52 30.67
C GLN A 862 -22.02 -5.19 29.26
N GLU A 863 -22.62 -4.19 28.59
CA GLU A 863 -22.29 -3.81 27.21
C GLU A 863 -21.13 -2.79 27.09
N GLY A 864 -20.32 -2.64 28.15
CA GLY A 864 -19.24 -1.64 28.20
C GLY A 864 -17.94 -2.02 27.48
N GLU A 865 -17.80 -3.26 27.01
CA GLU A 865 -16.57 -3.76 26.38
C GLU A 865 -16.84 -4.79 25.27
N VAL A 866 -17.97 -4.64 24.57
CA VAL A 866 -18.41 -5.60 23.55
C VAL A 866 -17.54 -5.53 22.31
N GLU A 867 -17.21 -4.33 21.82
CA GLU A 867 -16.40 -4.20 20.60
C GLU A 867 -14.92 -4.46 20.90
N VAL A 868 -14.43 -4.00 22.05
CA VAL A 868 -13.06 -4.32 22.49
C VAL A 868 -12.85 -5.83 22.56
N ARG A 869 -13.77 -6.58 23.20
CA ARG A 869 -13.68 -8.05 23.25
C ARG A 869 -13.77 -8.70 21.87
N LYS A 870 -14.59 -8.17 20.96
CA LYS A 870 -14.65 -8.71 19.58
C LYS A 870 -13.34 -8.53 18.84
N ILE A 871 -12.64 -7.41 19.05
CA ILE A 871 -11.34 -7.13 18.42
C ILE A 871 -10.24 -7.98 19.06
N GLU A 872 -10.24 -8.20 20.38
CA GLU A 872 -9.26 -9.03 21.07
C GLU A 872 -9.35 -10.54 20.74
N VAL A 873 -10.55 -11.01 20.39
CA VAL A 873 -10.84 -12.42 20.08
C VAL A 873 -10.71 -12.75 18.58
N ALA A 874 -10.59 -11.74 17.72
CA ALA A 874 -10.56 -11.85 16.26
C ALA A 874 -9.17 -11.62 15.69
#